data_AF-L1NFL1-F1
#
_entry.id   AF-L1NFL1-F1
#
_cell.length_a   1.000
_cell.length_b   1.000
_cell.length_c   1.000
_cell.angle_alpha   90.00
_cell.angle_beta   90.00
_cell.angle_gamma   90.00
#
_symmetry.space_group_name_H-M   'P 1'
#
loop_
_entity.id
_entity.type
_entity.pdbx_description
1 polymer ?
#
loop_
_entity_poly.entity_id
_entity_poly.type
_entity_poly.pdbx_seq_one_letter_code
_entity_poly.pdbx_strand_id
1 'polypeptide(L)'
;MKKTFRFLSVVLLSTLTGVSAWATTYVIPTPTFSELTSGDTCYLYNIGQKMFFNKGEAYGTQAVVDHTYSGALLIIANKQADDTYKIFTGAKNALKPESNSVLFRVASENAAGPKATFADGNVDERGRWNIVDLGNNVYTIQTPSTSSAAGYEYVATEFLGVQLNHASNFATEKQEGITYGLYYDITYSDNPTNCQWAFVSKEQYQVFAAKGILKIALEKAEAKGVDVTSAVTVFNNTNCTVAEVEAATTALNNAVADLVTPDNPEDVTNLVTNPTFDTGIKGWTSTTKAQNNGTATNQAGAFTGRYYENWNPKPYTGKMFQKIKRLPNGVYQVGIAAFVQTFDKNNATNKKQYVYANNDKTYLTKGEPTAYTILTSVEADTLEIGLAQDSTITRWMGLDNVTLKYYGNSLVSYQYLAQMVNAELNAIDPDDVYAENYADDVRTQTATAASATTKDDAFKAYKKAANAMVELKKNITAYAKLKTEIDTKDALYWDKYSHYPPLGTAIEAARQVYDTHTATTELVEAEITKMAEALEAAIRSIVAPNSDVTALIKNANFTEDGTPYGFGSWKVETSYMGNNGTVNTGNGVAEAWNTDFNIYQDLTGVQNGVYLLTVKGFERLDNGGENGGNAWKRWNEANGQNTGDNKIKSAFYLGRNEVLMHNVFEGALPTKLGEGSQILDGDGKYTPNDKVSAAAYFANGNDYETKVYGIAVEGKLRIGIKSFEKNAGVAQWTLWSPLKLTYIGKEASNVTPVLQNVTASAQTLAEKAMYGTHKSALNTAVANATNATTGSDVNAMFTAYAALVKAMEDADTSIPAYVSLDSAKTALTDAINTYSATASTTALNEAKDMQNTLTAAISAGTLNVTEALAKVNEVKVLINNLKRPAGVASDDNPLDYTALLINPGFTDGQKGWTVEKIAGDGSTGVANNVMEGYNCDFDIYQDITNLPEGTYKIVANGFYRYGGSELANKAFEGDSTVYNAKLYANRDSANIMSIVAVNDIAKTAGTGSWREYIDSVSVAGVKTTYYYPNDRATAAERFESGLYVNTVYAYVDATGLLRIGFANKHHKSNDWTTATNFKLYYLGTESSKENTTGIKEVELNGEIIVTEYFNIDGTRTNAHSRGLKIVRYTMHNGKQVTKKIIVR
;
A
#
# COMPACT_ATOMS: atom_id res chain seq x y z
N MET A 1 26.86 -6.03 -53.42
CA MET A 1 26.32 -6.22 -54.79
C MET A 1 25.04 -7.04 -54.66
N LYS A 2 23.89 -6.47 -54.29
CA LYS A 2 22.88 -5.71 -55.06
C LYS A 2 22.15 -6.50 -56.16
N LYS A 3 20.94 -6.97 -55.82
CA LYS A 3 19.69 -7.22 -56.59
C LYS A 3 18.83 -8.12 -55.66
N THR A 4 17.54 -7.97 -55.41
CA THR A 4 16.37 -7.33 -56.02
C THR A 4 15.28 -7.38 -54.92
N PHE A 5 14.26 -6.51 -54.87
CA PHE A 5 12.90 -6.88 -55.30
C PHE A 5 12.01 -5.62 -55.32
N ARG A 6 11.38 -5.39 -56.48
CA ARG A 6 10.17 -4.57 -56.72
C ARG A 6 8.96 -5.54 -56.76
N PHE A 7 7.75 -4.96 -56.89
CA PHE A 7 6.40 -5.52 -57.17
C PHE A 7 5.44 -5.23 -56.00
N LEU A 8 4.20 -4.74 -56.16
CA LEU A 8 3.36 -4.43 -57.32
C LEU A 8 2.20 -3.51 -56.87
N SER A 9 1.72 -2.63 -57.75
CA SER A 9 0.49 -1.85 -57.60
C SER A 9 -0.47 -2.18 -58.77
N VAL A 10 -1.73 -1.72 -58.69
CA VAL A 10 -2.84 -1.81 -59.68
C VAL A 10 -3.65 -3.14 -59.54
N VAL A 11 -4.99 -3.24 -59.43
CA VAL A 11 -6.16 -2.54 -60.02
C VAL A 11 -7.41 -2.75 -59.11
N LEU A 12 -8.24 -1.71 -58.87
CA LEU A 12 -9.70 -1.79 -59.05
C LEU A 12 -10.31 -0.40 -59.24
N LEU A 13 -10.93 -0.22 -60.41
CA LEU A 13 -11.61 0.97 -60.92
C LEU A 13 -13.08 0.58 -61.18
N SER A 14 -13.98 1.58 -61.17
CA SER A 14 -15.45 1.58 -61.36
C SER A 14 -16.25 1.35 -60.07
N THR A 15 -16.98 2.31 -59.51
CA THR A 15 -17.90 3.28 -60.13
C THR A 15 -17.65 4.73 -59.67
N LEU A 16 -17.05 5.55 -60.53
CA LEU A 16 -17.00 7.00 -60.41
C LEU A 16 -18.14 7.58 -61.26
N THR A 17 -19.25 7.93 -60.62
CA THR A 17 -20.14 8.97 -61.15
C THR A 17 -19.65 10.30 -60.58
N GLY A 18 -19.24 11.17 -61.51
CA GLY A 18 -18.53 12.44 -61.35
C GLY A 18 -18.65 13.18 -60.03
N VAL A 19 -17.49 13.47 -59.45
CA VAL A 19 -17.20 14.83 -58.96
C VAL A 19 -15.79 15.18 -59.41
N SER A 20 -15.71 16.05 -60.42
CA SER A 20 -14.50 16.76 -60.84
C SER A 20 -14.00 17.68 -59.72
N ALA A 21 -12.66 17.86 -59.66
CA ALA A 21 -11.86 18.92 -59.04
C ALA A 21 -12.66 20.08 -58.44
N TRP A 22 -12.40 20.52 -57.20
CA TRP A 22 -11.41 21.57 -56.85
C TRP A 22 -10.69 21.21 -55.54
N ALA A 23 -9.36 21.10 -55.53
CA ALA A 23 -8.61 21.32 -54.28
C ALA A 23 -8.59 22.83 -54.06
N THR A 24 -9.52 23.33 -53.27
CA THR A 24 -9.54 24.73 -52.85
C THR A 24 -8.29 24.98 -52.01
N THR A 25 -7.28 25.66 -52.55
CA THR A 25 -6.13 26.10 -51.75
C THR A 25 -6.63 27.14 -50.75
N TYR A 26 -6.95 26.71 -49.54
CA TYR A 26 -7.33 27.59 -48.43
C TYR A 26 -6.19 28.55 -48.11
N VAL A 27 -6.38 29.83 -48.40
CA VAL A 27 -5.41 30.89 -48.08
C VAL A 27 -5.83 31.52 -46.76
N ILE A 28 -4.96 31.50 -45.76
CA ILE A 28 -5.25 32.10 -44.44
C ILE A 28 -5.46 33.61 -44.65
N PRO A 29 -6.60 34.19 -44.20
CA PRO A 29 -6.82 35.63 -44.31
C PRO A 29 -5.71 36.43 -43.64
N THR A 30 -5.32 37.55 -44.27
CA THR A 30 -4.37 38.51 -43.71
C THR A 30 -4.87 38.97 -42.33
N PRO A 31 -4.01 38.96 -41.29
CA PRO A 31 -4.40 39.43 -39.96
C PRO A 31 -4.68 40.93 -39.98
N THR A 32 -5.53 41.39 -39.06
CA THR A 32 -5.76 42.83 -38.86
C THR A 32 -4.49 43.49 -38.31
N PHE A 33 -4.06 44.57 -38.94
CA PHE A 33 -2.85 45.31 -38.57
C PHE A 33 -3.12 46.29 -37.44
N SER A 34 -2.19 46.39 -36.51
CA SER A 34 -2.20 47.29 -35.36
C SER A 34 -1.34 48.52 -35.63
N GLU A 35 -1.73 49.66 -35.07
CA GLU A 35 -0.87 50.85 -35.04
C GLU A 35 0.42 50.56 -34.25
N LEU A 36 1.54 51.12 -34.71
CA LEU A 36 2.82 51.03 -34.03
C LEU A 36 2.81 51.88 -32.74
N THR A 37 2.56 51.22 -31.61
CA THR A 37 2.73 51.82 -30.28
C THR A 37 4.10 51.45 -29.72
N SER A 38 4.91 52.46 -29.38
CA SER A 38 6.23 52.24 -28.78
C SER A 38 6.12 51.50 -27.45
N GLY A 39 6.82 50.38 -27.29
CA GLY A 39 6.82 49.57 -26.06
C GLY A 39 5.79 48.45 -26.02
N ASP A 40 4.86 48.40 -26.98
CA ASP A 40 3.88 47.33 -27.05
C ASP A 40 4.48 46.03 -27.57
N THR A 41 3.92 44.93 -27.10
CA THR A 41 4.31 43.57 -27.47
C THR A 41 3.48 43.10 -28.66
N CYS A 42 4.11 42.80 -29.78
CA CYS A 42 3.43 42.50 -31.05
C CYS A 42 4.24 41.49 -31.90
N TYR A 43 3.74 41.17 -33.09
CA TYR A 43 4.43 40.39 -34.11
C TYR A 43 4.65 41.24 -35.36
N LEU A 44 5.73 40.98 -36.10
CA LEU A 44 6.05 41.69 -37.34
C LEU A 44 5.68 40.82 -38.55
N TYR A 45 4.87 41.37 -39.45
CA TYR A 45 4.33 40.67 -40.62
C TYR A 45 4.81 41.33 -41.91
N ASN A 46 5.38 40.55 -42.83
CA ASN A 46 5.81 41.04 -44.14
C ASN A 46 4.65 41.03 -45.14
N ILE A 47 4.38 42.15 -45.79
CA ILE A 47 3.24 42.30 -46.70
C ILE A 47 3.42 41.47 -47.98
N GLY A 48 4.61 41.50 -48.57
CA GLY A 48 4.90 40.84 -49.85
C GLY A 48 4.93 39.32 -49.73
N GLN A 49 5.57 38.81 -48.68
CA GLN A 49 5.70 37.37 -48.45
C GLN A 49 4.52 36.77 -47.68
N LYS A 50 3.67 37.59 -47.07
CA LYS A 50 2.53 37.16 -46.23
C LYS A 50 2.94 36.24 -45.09
N MET A 51 4.12 36.49 -44.53
CA MET A 51 4.79 35.67 -43.53
C MET A 51 5.22 36.51 -42.33
N PHE A 52 5.44 35.86 -41.19
CA PHE A 52 5.86 36.52 -39.97
C PHE A 52 7.36 36.45 -39.77
N PHE A 53 7.91 37.48 -39.15
CA PHE A 53 9.29 37.54 -38.70
C PHE A 53 9.64 36.39 -37.75
N ASN A 54 10.78 35.74 -38.00
CA ASN A 54 11.33 34.64 -37.22
C ASN A 54 12.87 34.61 -37.27
N LYS A 55 13.48 33.61 -36.63
CA LYS A 55 14.93 33.30 -36.72
C LYS A 55 15.14 31.98 -37.44
N GLY A 56 16.17 31.90 -38.28
CA GLY A 56 16.45 30.72 -39.07
C GLY A 56 17.83 30.77 -39.71
N GLU A 57 17.87 30.51 -41.02
CA GLU A 57 19.04 30.55 -41.93
C GLU A 57 20.44 30.50 -41.27
N ALA A 58 21.30 31.49 -41.49
CA ALA A 58 22.68 31.44 -41.00
C ALA A 58 22.73 31.35 -39.46
N TYR A 59 23.46 30.34 -38.97
CA TYR A 59 23.69 30.02 -37.55
C TYR A 59 22.41 29.81 -36.70
N GLY A 60 21.23 29.72 -37.32
CA GLY A 60 19.96 29.67 -36.60
C GLY A 60 19.52 31.03 -36.02
N THR A 61 20.20 32.12 -36.39
CA THR A 61 20.00 33.46 -35.80
C THR A 61 19.81 34.58 -36.81
N GLN A 62 20.07 34.33 -38.10
CA GLN A 62 19.68 35.25 -39.18
C GLN A 62 18.16 35.45 -39.13
N ALA A 63 17.76 36.72 -39.26
CA ALA A 63 16.37 37.09 -39.32
C ALA A 63 15.75 36.56 -40.62
N VAL A 64 14.58 35.94 -40.52
CA VAL A 64 13.84 35.38 -41.66
C VAL A 64 12.36 35.75 -41.58
N VAL A 65 11.62 35.53 -42.65
CA VAL A 65 10.17 35.35 -42.58
C VAL A 65 9.81 33.87 -42.74
N ASP A 66 8.78 33.40 -42.04
CA ASP A 66 8.32 32.01 -42.11
C ASP A 66 6.79 31.93 -42.07
N HIS A 67 6.25 30.85 -42.64
CA HIS A 67 4.86 30.43 -42.61
C HIS A 67 4.43 29.80 -41.28
N THR A 68 5.31 29.69 -40.28
CA THR A 68 5.04 28.92 -39.06
C THR A 68 3.77 29.35 -38.31
N TYR A 69 2.75 28.49 -38.39
CA TYR A 69 1.46 28.60 -37.69
C TYR A 69 1.58 28.52 -36.16
N SER A 70 2.77 28.27 -35.60
CA SER A 70 2.98 28.18 -34.15
C SER A 70 4.37 28.66 -33.70
N GLY A 71 5.03 29.56 -34.45
CA GLY A 71 6.48 29.79 -34.28
C GLY A 71 7.01 31.20 -34.51
N ALA A 72 6.19 32.20 -34.85
CA ALA A 72 6.68 33.56 -35.07
C ALA A 72 7.33 34.17 -33.81
N LEU A 73 8.32 35.04 -34.02
CA LEU A 73 8.98 35.75 -32.93
C LEU A 73 8.10 36.92 -32.46
N LEU A 74 7.81 36.94 -31.16
CA LEU A 74 7.21 38.08 -30.50
C LEU A 74 8.26 39.20 -30.38
N ILE A 75 7.88 40.44 -30.68
CA ILE A 75 8.77 41.61 -30.69
C ILE A 75 8.24 42.77 -29.86
N ILE A 76 9.14 43.73 -29.56
CA ILE A 76 8.80 45.04 -29.01
C ILE A 76 9.57 46.11 -29.79
N ALA A 77 8.86 47.04 -30.41
CA ALA A 77 9.46 48.19 -31.07
C ALA A 77 9.49 49.40 -30.13
N ASN A 78 10.68 49.83 -29.71
CA ASN A 78 10.87 50.94 -28.78
C ASN A 78 11.40 52.17 -29.50
N LYS A 79 10.62 53.26 -29.47
CA LYS A 79 11.04 54.58 -29.94
C LYS A 79 12.14 55.14 -29.03
N GLN A 80 13.11 55.79 -29.64
CA GLN A 80 14.31 56.34 -29.02
C GLN A 80 14.24 57.87 -29.01
N ALA A 81 15.10 58.53 -28.23
CA ALA A 81 15.10 59.98 -28.07
C ALA A 81 15.43 60.76 -29.37
N ASP A 82 16.05 60.10 -30.35
CA ASP A 82 16.41 60.62 -31.67
C ASP A 82 15.36 60.27 -32.76
N ASP A 83 14.14 59.92 -32.35
CA ASP A 83 13.04 59.45 -33.20
C ASP A 83 13.29 58.14 -33.97
N THR A 84 14.42 57.44 -33.75
CA THR A 84 14.66 56.09 -34.26
C THR A 84 14.00 55.01 -33.39
N TYR A 85 14.00 53.76 -33.85
CA TYR A 85 13.44 52.61 -33.15
C TYR A 85 14.49 51.51 -32.93
N LYS A 86 14.31 50.74 -31.86
CA LYS A 86 14.96 49.44 -31.63
C LYS A 86 13.90 48.35 -31.58
N ILE A 87 14.09 47.26 -32.32
CA ILE A 87 13.16 46.13 -32.35
C ILE A 87 13.75 44.98 -31.53
N PHE A 88 13.20 44.72 -30.35
CA PHE A 88 13.64 43.64 -29.46
C PHE A 88 12.97 42.31 -29.84
N THR A 89 13.72 41.21 -29.75
CA THR A 89 13.27 39.87 -30.13
C THR A 89 13.04 39.00 -28.87
N GLY A 90 11.80 38.54 -28.66
CA GLY A 90 11.37 37.64 -27.58
C GLY A 90 10.77 38.29 -26.31
N ALA A 91 9.61 37.82 -25.86
CA ALA A 91 8.86 38.34 -24.69
C ALA A 91 9.63 38.30 -23.35
N LYS A 92 10.45 37.26 -23.13
CA LYS A 92 11.22 37.07 -21.88
C LYS A 92 12.35 38.10 -21.72
N ASN A 93 12.76 38.75 -22.81
CA ASN A 93 13.86 39.72 -22.83
C ASN A 93 13.39 41.15 -22.48
N ALA A 94 12.08 41.41 -22.52
CA ALA A 94 11.46 42.69 -22.15
C ALA A 94 11.67 43.10 -20.67
N LEU A 95 11.89 42.11 -19.80
CA LEU A 95 12.14 42.30 -18.37
C LEU A 95 13.64 42.46 -18.04
N LYS A 96 14.52 42.44 -19.04
CA LYS A 96 15.97 42.63 -18.92
C LYS A 96 16.47 43.60 -19.99
N PRO A 97 16.46 44.92 -19.73
CA PRO A 97 16.96 45.95 -20.66
C PRO A 97 18.43 45.74 -21.08
N GLU A 98 19.16 44.95 -20.29
CA GLU A 98 20.54 44.50 -20.53
C GLU A 98 20.69 43.42 -21.63
N SER A 99 19.59 42.87 -22.16
CA SER A 99 19.64 41.66 -23.00
C SER A 99 20.01 41.96 -24.47
N ASN A 100 21.01 41.22 -24.96
CA ASN A 100 21.57 41.26 -26.31
C ASN A 100 20.65 40.60 -27.36
N SER A 101 19.39 41.04 -27.51
CA SER A 101 18.48 40.43 -28.50
C SER A 101 17.61 41.48 -29.19
N VAL A 102 18.23 42.26 -30.07
CA VAL A 102 17.54 43.15 -31.02
C VAL A 102 17.75 42.70 -32.46
N LEU A 103 16.85 43.09 -33.35
CA LEU A 103 17.07 43.03 -34.80
C LEU A 103 18.17 44.03 -35.16
N PHE A 104 19.28 43.54 -35.71
CA PHE A 104 20.44 44.36 -36.01
C PHE A 104 21.03 44.09 -37.40
N ARG A 105 21.75 45.08 -37.90
CA ARG A 105 22.36 45.13 -39.23
C ARG A 105 23.78 44.56 -39.23
N VAL A 106 24.14 43.83 -40.28
CA VAL A 106 25.50 43.36 -40.55
C VAL A 106 25.93 43.81 -41.95
N ALA A 107 27.01 44.61 -42.03
CA ALA A 107 27.46 45.32 -43.23
C ALA A 107 27.77 44.43 -44.44
N SER A 108 28.13 43.17 -44.22
CA SER A 108 28.16 42.12 -45.25
C SER A 108 28.54 40.78 -44.61
N GLU A 109 28.09 39.67 -45.20
CA GLU A 109 28.61 38.33 -44.84
C GLU A 109 30.08 38.13 -45.28
N ASN A 110 30.55 38.95 -46.24
CA ASN A 110 31.91 39.07 -46.80
C ASN A 110 32.00 40.43 -47.52
N ALA A 111 33.17 41.07 -47.70
CA ALA A 111 33.33 42.45 -48.24
C ALA A 111 32.67 42.81 -49.61
N ALA A 112 31.95 41.88 -50.26
CA ALA A 112 31.15 42.07 -51.48
C ALA A 112 29.74 41.40 -51.44
N GLY A 113 29.27 40.95 -50.27
CA GLY A 113 28.00 40.22 -50.09
C GLY A 113 26.82 41.08 -49.61
N PRO A 114 25.60 40.52 -49.57
CA PRO A 114 24.38 41.24 -49.24
C PRO A 114 24.33 41.71 -47.78
N LYS A 115 23.58 42.79 -47.53
CA LYS A 115 23.45 43.43 -46.23
C LYS A 115 22.41 42.72 -45.36
N ALA A 116 22.81 41.64 -44.70
CA ALA A 116 21.93 40.78 -43.90
C ALA A 116 21.55 41.36 -42.52
N THR A 117 20.46 40.83 -41.94
CA THR A 117 20.02 41.14 -40.57
C THR A 117 19.90 39.90 -39.71
N PHE A 118 20.12 40.07 -38.40
CA PHE A 118 20.14 38.99 -37.42
C PHE A 118 19.31 39.38 -36.19
N ALA A 119 18.78 38.38 -35.49
CA ALA A 119 17.80 38.55 -34.42
C ALA A 119 18.36 38.38 -33.00
N ASP A 120 19.69 38.36 -32.83
CA ASP A 120 20.41 38.03 -31.60
C ASP A 120 21.51 39.05 -31.21
N GLY A 121 21.40 40.30 -31.66
CA GLY A 121 22.47 41.31 -31.49
C GLY A 121 22.33 42.27 -30.32
N ASN A 122 23.36 43.11 -30.15
CA ASN A 122 23.46 44.12 -29.09
C ASN A 122 22.73 45.42 -29.42
N VAL A 123 22.40 46.22 -28.40
CA VAL A 123 21.65 47.48 -28.49
C VAL A 123 22.48 48.68 -28.98
N ASP A 124 23.51 48.47 -29.81
CA ASP A 124 24.32 49.55 -30.37
C ASP A 124 23.67 50.23 -31.60
N GLU A 125 24.41 51.09 -32.31
CA GLU A 125 23.91 51.81 -33.49
C GLU A 125 23.39 50.85 -34.59
N ARG A 126 23.91 49.63 -34.70
CA ARG A 126 23.51 48.66 -35.74
C ARG A 126 22.08 48.15 -35.55
N GLY A 127 21.54 48.23 -34.34
CA GLY A 127 20.15 47.90 -34.01
C GLY A 127 19.16 49.07 -34.10
N ARG A 128 19.61 50.26 -34.54
CA ARG A 128 18.74 51.42 -34.77
C ARG A 128 18.09 51.37 -36.14
N TRP A 129 16.80 51.68 -36.19
CA TRP A 129 15.98 51.67 -37.40
C TRP A 129 15.13 52.93 -37.51
N ASN A 130 14.96 53.46 -38.71
CA ASN A 130 13.91 54.41 -39.02
C ASN A 130 12.66 53.63 -39.46
N ILE A 131 11.51 53.92 -38.86
CA ILE A 131 10.24 53.27 -39.21
C ILE A 131 9.26 54.34 -39.68
N VAL A 132 8.81 54.24 -40.92
CA VAL A 132 7.95 55.24 -41.57
C VAL A 132 6.61 54.62 -41.92
N ASP A 133 5.53 55.24 -41.45
CA ASP A 133 4.16 54.87 -41.79
C ASP A 133 3.82 55.30 -43.23
N LEU A 134 3.29 54.36 -44.01
CA LEU A 134 2.80 54.57 -45.37
C LEU A 134 1.28 54.73 -45.44
N GLY A 135 0.59 54.66 -44.29
CA GLY A 135 -0.86 54.63 -44.16
C GLY A 135 -1.41 53.22 -43.99
N ASN A 136 -2.62 53.11 -43.41
CA ASN A 136 -3.31 51.83 -43.12
C ASN A 136 -2.49 50.86 -42.24
N ASN A 137 -1.68 51.38 -41.31
CA ASN A 137 -0.80 50.61 -40.42
C ASN A 137 0.23 49.75 -41.18
N VAL A 138 0.68 50.21 -42.35
CA VAL A 138 1.76 49.58 -43.12
C VAL A 138 2.98 50.49 -43.06
N TYR A 139 4.13 49.90 -42.77
CA TYR A 139 5.36 50.60 -42.46
C TYR A 139 6.51 50.16 -43.38
N THR A 140 7.45 51.06 -43.61
CA THR A 140 8.79 50.71 -44.10
C THR A 140 9.79 50.81 -42.98
N ILE A 141 10.82 49.97 -43.02
CA ILE A 141 11.89 49.95 -42.03
C ILE A 141 13.21 50.14 -42.77
N GLN A 142 14.01 51.12 -42.34
CA GLN A 142 15.23 51.53 -43.05
C GLN A 142 16.35 51.87 -42.06
N THR A 143 17.59 51.87 -42.53
CA THR A 143 18.71 52.51 -41.82
C THR A 143 18.35 53.95 -41.42
N PRO A 144 18.70 54.43 -40.20
CA PRO A 144 18.51 55.83 -39.82
C PRO A 144 19.21 56.80 -40.78
N SER A 145 18.54 57.90 -41.14
CA SER A 145 19.09 58.94 -42.03
C SER A 145 20.35 59.63 -41.49
N THR A 146 20.60 59.50 -40.20
CA THR A 146 21.79 60.01 -39.50
C THR A 146 23.00 59.06 -39.53
N SER A 147 22.82 57.81 -40.00
CA SER A 147 23.90 56.81 -39.98
C SER A 147 24.85 57.01 -41.16
N SER A 148 26.14 57.18 -40.84
CA SER A 148 27.22 57.46 -41.81
C SER A 148 28.45 56.55 -41.64
N ALA A 149 28.35 55.54 -40.76
CA ALA A 149 29.42 54.59 -40.52
C ALA A 149 29.67 53.71 -41.76
N ALA A 150 30.94 53.47 -42.08
CA ALA A 150 31.34 52.67 -43.24
C ALA A 150 30.70 51.27 -43.23
N GLY A 151 29.92 50.94 -44.27
CA GLY A 151 29.17 49.69 -44.40
C GLY A 151 27.75 49.70 -43.79
N TYR A 152 27.36 50.79 -43.13
CA TYR A 152 26.05 51.00 -42.49
C TYR A 152 25.41 52.34 -42.88
N GLU A 153 25.91 52.96 -43.95
CA GLU A 153 25.46 54.26 -44.42
C GLU A 153 23.98 54.25 -44.79
N TYR A 154 23.32 55.39 -44.59
CA TYR A 154 21.99 55.61 -45.12
C TYR A 154 21.99 55.65 -46.65
N VAL A 155 21.20 54.77 -47.26
CA VAL A 155 20.90 54.77 -48.69
C VAL A 155 19.39 54.89 -48.86
N ALA A 156 18.92 56.02 -49.41
CA ALA A 156 17.50 56.37 -49.43
C ALA A 156 16.61 55.34 -50.15
N THR A 157 17.15 54.58 -51.09
CA THR A 157 16.42 53.59 -51.88
C THR A 157 16.39 52.19 -51.26
N GLU A 158 17.21 51.91 -50.25
CA GLU A 158 17.40 50.57 -49.65
C GLU A 158 16.61 50.43 -48.34
N PHE A 159 15.89 49.31 -48.17
CA PHE A 159 15.00 49.08 -47.04
C PHE A 159 15.18 47.66 -46.49
N LEU A 160 14.73 47.46 -45.25
CA LEU A 160 14.56 46.13 -44.68
C LEU A 160 13.45 45.39 -45.44
N GLY A 161 13.78 44.26 -46.03
CA GLY A 161 12.83 43.44 -46.77
C GLY A 161 13.31 42.03 -46.98
N VAL A 162 12.52 41.26 -47.74
CA VAL A 162 12.81 39.88 -48.11
C VAL A 162 12.98 39.80 -49.62
N GLN A 163 13.98 39.07 -50.08
CA GLN A 163 14.15 38.78 -51.50
C GLN A 163 14.52 37.32 -51.68
N LEU A 164 13.63 36.55 -52.33
CA LEU A 164 13.73 35.10 -52.40
C LEU A 164 14.99 34.59 -53.10
N ASN A 165 15.59 35.41 -53.96
CA ASN A 165 16.77 35.07 -54.75
C ASN A 165 17.98 35.97 -54.41
N HIS A 166 18.05 36.50 -53.19
CA HIS A 166 19.18 37.31 -52.76
C HIS A 166 20.45 36.45 -52.67
N ALA A 167 21.57 36.93 -53.21
CA ALA A 167 22.84 36.19 -53.25
C ALA A 167 23.53 36.07 -51.87
N SER A 168 23.05 35.18 -50.99
CA SER A 168 23.63 34.89 -49.66
C SER A 168 24.38 33.56 -49.60
N ASN A 169 25.21 33.36 -48.56
CA ASN A 169 25.90 32.08 -48.36
C ASN A 169 24.89 30.94 -48.11
N PHE A 170 23.79 31.21 -47.41
CA PHE A 170 22.75 30.22 -47.17
C PHE A 170 22.02 29.79 -48.46
N ALA A 171 21.70 30.74 -49.34
CA ALA A 171 21.07 30.46 -50.63
C ALA A 171 21.98 29.64 -51.57
N THR A 172 23.31 29.77 -51.44
CA THR A 172 24.30 29.03 -52.24
C THR A 172 24.60 27.62 -51.73
N GLU A 173 24.44 27.35 -50.42
CA GLU A 173 24.69 26.03 -49.82
C GLU A 173 23.50 25.06 -49.88
N LYS A 174 22.25 25.54 -50.02
CA LYS A 174 21.04 24.69 -50.12
C LYS A 174 20.51 24.59 -51.56
N GLN A 175 20.01 23.40 -51.91
CA GLN A 175 19.84 22.88 -53.27
C GLN A 175 18.82 23.58 -54.21
N GLU A 176 18.31 24.77 -53.89
CA GLU A 176 17.29 25.47 -54.71
C GLU A 176 17.49 26.99 -54.87
N GLY A 177 18.49 27.61 -54.23
CA GLY A 177 18.78 29.04 -54.41
C GLY A 177 17.76 30.01 -53.80
N ILE A 178 16.82 29.53 -52.96
CA ILE A 178 15.77 30.33 -52.32
C ILE A 178 16.17 30.69 -50.88
N THR A 179 16.04 31.97 -50.49
CA THR A 179 16.25 32.50 -49.13
C THR A 179 15.03 33.28 -48.65
N TYR A 180 14.63 33.09 -47.40
CA TYR A 180 13.64 33.92 -46.71
C TYR A 180 14.29 34.89 -45.72
N GLY A 181 15.59 35.08 -45.83
CA GLY A 181 16.37 36.01 -45.02
C GLY A 181 15.90 37.45 -45.17
N LEU A 182 16.00 38.21 -44.08
CA LEU A 182 15.80 39.65 -44.09
C LEU A 182 17.13 40.36 -44.38
N TYR A 183 17.09 41.26 -45.35
CA TYR A 183 18.21 42.10 -45.76
C TYR A 183 17.80 43.56 -45.73
N TYR A 184 18.75 44.48 -45.56
CA TYR A 184 18.50 45.92 -45.46
C TYR A 184 19.02 46.75 -46.64
N ASP A 185 19.43 46.08 -47.72
CA ASP A 185 19.81 46.61 -49.03
C ASP A 185 18.70 46.41 -50.09
N ILE A 186 17.48 46.06 -49.69
CA ILE A 186 16.40 45.80 -50.67
C ILE A 186 15.93 47.12 -51.28
N THR A 187 16.10 47.25 -52.59
CA THR A 187 15.65 48.45 -53.31
C THR A 187 14.12 48.48 -53.39
N TYR A 188 13.50 49.53 -52.83
CA TYR A 188 12.04 49.61 -52.71
C TYR A 188 11.30 49.64 -54.05
N SER A 189 11.85 50.29 -55.09
CA SER A 189 11.22 50.32 -56.41
C SER A 189 11.09 48.96 -57.06
N ASP A 190 12.00 48.04 -56.71
CA ASP A 190 12.11 46.74 -57.35
C ASP A 190 11.23 45.70 -56.64
N ASN A 191 11.08 45.84 -55.31
CA ASN A 191 10.33 44.91 -54.46
C ASN A 191 9.48 45.64 -53.39
N PRO A 192 8.54 46.52 -53.77
CA PRO A 192 7.89 47.45 -52.85
C PRO A 192 7.13 46.74 -51.71
N THR A 193 6.37 45.68 -52.02
CA THR A 193 5.61 44.93 -51.00
C THR A 193 6.51 44.09 -50.09
N ASN A 194 7.69 43.67 -50.53
CA ASN A 194 8.63 42.93 -49.69
C ASN A 194 9.35 43.84 -48.70
N CYS A 195 9.42 45.15 -48.96
CA CYS A 195 9.95 46.16 -48.04
C CYS A 195 8.89 46.72 -47.08
N GLN A 196 7.64 46.26 -47.20
CA GLN A 196 6.51 46.70 -46.38
C GLN A 196 6.23 45.71 -45.25
N TRP A 197 5.99 46.27 -44.07
CA TRP A 197 5.79 45.53 -42.83
C TRP A 197 4.55 46.04 -42.11
N ALA A 198 3.88 45.16 -41.37
CA ALA A 198 2.80 45.53 -40.46
C ALA A 198 3.04 44.93 -39.08
N PHE A 199 2.54 45.62 -38.05
CA PHE A 199 2.52 45.11 -36.69
C PHE A 199 1.19 44.40 -36.44
N VAL A 200 1.23 43.25 -35.77
CA VAL A 200 0.06 42.43 -35.47
C VAL A 200 0.00 42.18 -33.97
N SER A 201 -1.15 42.46 -33.36
CA SER A 201 -1.36 42.20 -31.92
C SER A 201 -1.23 40.71 -31.59
N LYS A 202 -1.02 40.40 -30.31
CA LYS A 202 -0.92 39.01 -29.86
C LYS A 202 -2.18 38.21 -30.15
N GLU A 203 -3.34 38.81 -29.92
CA GLU A 203 -4.66 38.21 -30.09
C GLU A 203 -4.89 37.89 -31.58
N GLN A 204 -4.56 38.82 -32.48
CA GLN A 204 -4.71 38.64 -33.92
C GLN A 204 -3.77 37.56 -34.47
N TYR A 205 -2.53 37.50 -33.99
CA TYR A 205 -1.61 36.42 -34.35
C TYR A 205 -2.10 35.06 -33.86
N GLN A 206 -2.67 34.97 -32.65
CA GLN A 206 -3.22 33.71 -32.14
C GLN A 206 -4.37 33.18 -33.01
N VAL A 207 -5.23 34.08 -33.52
CA VAL A 207 -6.29 33.70 -34.48
C VAL A 207 -5.68 33.22 -35.79
N PHE A 208 -4.68 33.92 -36.34
CA PHE A 208 -3.97 33.50 -37.55
C PHE A 208 -3.34 32.11 -37.41
N ALA A 209 -2.65 31.87 -36.29
CA ALA A 209 -2.06 30.59 -35.92
C ALA A 209 -3.09 29.45 -35.86
N ALA A 210 -4.22 29.69 -35.17
CA ALA A 210 -5.31 28.72 -35.08
C ALA A 210 -5.90 28.38 -36.46
N LYS A 211 -6.02 29.37 -37.35
CA LYS A 211 -6.51 29.15 -38.73
C LYS A 211 -5.57 28.28 -39.55
N GLY A 212 -4.26 28.34 -39.30
CA GLY A 212 -3.31 27.41 -39.90
C GLY A 212 -3.63 25.94 -39.60
N ILE A 213 -4.08 25.66 -38.38
CA ILE A 213 -4.51 24.32 -37.98
C ILE A 213 -5.87 23.97 -38.62
N LEU A 214 -6.81 24.92 -38.63
CA LEU A 214 -8.12 24.75 -39.29
C LEU A 214 -7.98 24.45 -40.79
N LYS A 215 -7.04 25.10 -41.48
CA LYS A 215 -6.72 24.81 -42.89
C LYS A 215 -6.39 23.33 -43.11
N ILE A 216 -5.54 22.75 -42.26
CA ILE A 216 -5.16 21.34 -42.37
C ILE A 216 -6.39 20.43 -42.16
N ALA A 217 -7.25 20.77 -41.20
CA ALA A 217 -8.49 20.03 -40.95
C ALA A 217 -9.47 20.14 -42.12
N LEU A 218 -9.61 21.33 -42.73
CA LEU A 218 -10.43 21.58 -43.91
C LEU A 218 -9.98 20.72 -45.10
N GLU A 219 -8.67 20.74 -45.41
CA GLU A 219 -8.09 19.97 -46.50
C GLU A 219 -8.31 18.46 -46.30
N LYS A 220 -8.15 17.96 -45.05
CA LYS A 220 -8.41 16.56 -44.69
C LYS A 220 -9.89 16.19 -44.81
N ALA A 221 -10.79 17.06 -44.35
CA ALA A 221 -12.23 16.84 -44.37
C ALA A 221 -12.77 16.81 -45.80
N GLU A 222 -12.36 17.77 -46.63
CA GLU A 222 -12.73 17.86 -48.04
C GLU A 222 -12.24 16.63 -48.83
N ALA A 223 -11.01 16.17 -48.58
CA ALA A 223 -10.48 14.94 -49.18
C ALA A 223 -11.27 13.67 -48.82
N LYS A 224 -11.98 13.67 -47.69
CA LYS A 224 -12.86 12.58 -47.24
C LYS A 224 -14.35 12.84 -47.54
N GLY A 225 -14.68 13.91 -48.27
CA GLY A 225 -16.05 14.24 -48.65
C GLY A 225 -16.94 14.73 -47.50
N VAL A 226 -16.34 15.23 -46.41
CA VAL A 226 -17.07 15.85 -45.29
C VAL A 226 -17.49 17.27 -45.68
N ASP A 227 -18.71 17.68 -45.29
CA ASP A 227 -19.16 19.06 -45.49
C ASP A 227 -18.31 20.05 -44.66
N VAL A 228 -17.63 20.95 -45.36
CA VAL A 228 -16.73 21.95 -44.78
C VAL A 228 -17.36 23.33 -44.62
N THR A 229 -18.60 23.54 -45.09
CA THR A 229 -19.20 24.88 -45.28
C THR A 229 -19.14 25.78 -44.03
N SER A 230 -19.52 25.26 -42.86
CA SER A 230 -19.50 26.00 -41.59
C SER A 230 -18.07 26.37 -41.16
N ALA A 231 -17.13 25.44 -41.33
CA ALA A 231 -15.73 25.66 -40.97
C ALA A 231 -15.03 26.63 -41.94
N VAL A 232 -15.38 26.61 -43.23
CA VAL A 232 -14.93 27.60 -44.22
C VAL A 232 -15.43 29.00 -43.86
N THR A 233 -16.65 29.13 -43.34
CA THR A 233 -17.19 30.41 -42.86
C THR A 233 -16.34 30.98 -41.72
N VAL A 234 -15.98 30.15 -40.74
CA VAL A 234 -15.09 30.55 -39.63
C VAL A 234 -13.68 30.87 -40.13
N PHE A 235 -13.15 30.06 -41.04
CA PHE A 235 -11.81 30.25 -41.63
C PHE A 235 -11.70 31.61 -42.34
N ASN A 236 -12.72 32.01 -43.11
CA ASN A 236 -12.72 33.26 -43.86
C ASN A 236 -13.05 34.51 -43.02
N ASN A 237 -13.66 34.37 -41.84
CA ASN A 237 -14.03 35.51 -40.99
C ASN A 237 -12.79 36.15 -40.32
N THR A 238 -12.41 37.37 -40.69
CA THR A 238 -11.25 38.08 -40.12
C THR A 238 -11.44 38.53 -38.67
N ASN A 239 -12.67 38.49 -38.14
CA ASN A 239 -13.02 38.93 -36.78
C ASN A 239 -13.31 37.76 -35.82
N CYS A 240 -13.06 36.51 -36.21
CA CYS A 240 -13.30 35.35 -35.35
C CYS A 240 -12.31 35.29 -34.17
N THR A 241 -12.76 34.69 -33.08
CA THR A 241 -11.94 34.37 -31.91
C THR A 241 -11.19 33.06 -32.09
N VAL A 242 -10.12 32.84 -31.31
CA VAL A 242 -9.38 31.56 -31.29
C VAL A 242 -10.30 30.39 -30.96
N ALA A 243 -11.21 30.58 -29.99
CA ALA A 243 -12.15 29.54 -29.56
C ALA A 243 -13.11 29.12 -30.68
N GLU A 244 -13.59 30.05 -31.51
CA GLU A 244 -14.44 29.72 -32.67
C GLU A 244 -13.67 28.90 -33.72
N VAL A 245 -12.40 29.23 -33.97
CA VAL A 245 -11.54 28.49 -34.90
C VAL A 245 -11.21 27.09 -34.38
N GLU A 246 -10.93 26.95 -33.08
CA GLU A 246 -10.68 25.65 -32.44
C GLU A 246 -11.95 24.77 -32.40
N ALA A 247 -13.11 25.38 -32.16
CA ALA A 247 -14.40 24.68 -32.23
C ALA A 247 -14.70 24.17 -33.65
N ALA A 248 -14.48 25.00 -34.68
CA ALA A 248 -14.63 24.58 -36.08
C ALA A 248 -13.66 23.45 -36.46
N THR A 249 -12.41 23.53 -36.01
CA THR A 249 -11.38 22.50 -36.22
C THR A 249 -11.81 21.17 -35.58
N THR A 250 -12.32 21.24 -34.36
CA THR A 250 -12.81 20.06 -33.61
C THR A 250 -14.01 19.43 -34.32
N ALA A 251 -14.97 20.24 -34.77
CA ALA A 251 -16.15 19.75 -35.48
C ALA A 251 -15.79 19.00 -36.78
N LEU A 252 -14.86 19.53 -37.58
CA LEU A 252 -14.39 18.85 -38.78
C LEU A 252 -13.68 17.53 -38.49
N ASN A 253 -12.79 17.52 -37.50
CA ASN A 253 -12.08 16.31 -37.12
C ASN A 253 -13.05 15.23 -36.61
N ASN A 254 -14.10 15.61 -35.88
CA ASN A 254 -15.15 14.70 -35.46
C ASN A 254 -15.94 14.15 -36.65
N ALA A 255 -16.36 15.01 -37.60
CA ALA A 255 -17.08 14.58 -38.79
C ALA A 255 -16.24 13.64 -39.68
N VAL A 256 -14.92 13.86 -39.77
CA VAL A 256 -13.97 12.94 -40.40
C VAL A 256 -13.87 11.62 -39.65
N ALA A 257 -13.83 11.66 -38.33
CA ALA A 257 -13.75 10.46 -37.48
C ALA A 257 -15.03 9.61 -37.56
N ASP A 258 -16.19 10.23 -37.75
CA ASP A 258 -17.49 9.56 -37.90
C ASP A 258 -17.59 8.72 -39.20
N LEU A 259 -16.71 8.94 -40.17
CA LEU A 259 -16.62 8.11 -41.39
C LEU A 259 -15.88 6.78 -41.17
N VAL A 260 -15.16 6.65 -40.06
CA VAL A 260 -14.37 5.44 -39.76
C VAL A 260 -15.29 4.40 -39.14
N THR A 261 -15.24 3.18 -39.67
CA THR A 261 -16.03 2.03 -39.19
C THR A 261 -15.14 0.80 -39.08
N PRO A 262 -15.61 -0.27 -38.41
CA PRO A 262 -14.83 -1.50 -38.33
C PRO A 262 -14.53 -2.20 -39.65
N ASP A 263 -15.38 -2.00 -40.67
CA ASP A 263 -15.16 -2.54 -42.02
C ASP A 263 -14.11 -1.74 -42.81
N ASN A 264 -13.81 -0.51 -42.35
CA ASN A 264 -12.83 0.38 -42.95
C ASN A 264 -12.04 1.13 -41.85
N PRO A 265 -11.23 0.42 -41.04
CA PRO A 265 -10.50 1.04 -39.94
C PRO A 265 -9.34 1.88 -40.48
N GLU A 266 -8.98 2.94 -39.76
CA GLU A 266 -7.89 3.83 -40.14
C GLU A 266 -6.61 3.47 -39.36
N ASP A 267 -5.50 3.27 -40.06
CA ASP A 267 -4.18 3.18 -39.43
C ASP A 267 -3.71 4.59 -39.07
N VAL A 268 -3.60 4.84 -37.76
CA VAL A 268 -3.19 6.12 -37.19
C VAL A 268 -1.89 5.98 -36.40
N THR A 269 -1.07 4.98 -36.74
CA THR A 269 0.23 4.73 -36.11
C THR A 269 1.18 5.92 -36.26
N ASN A 270 1.01 6.73 -37.30
CA ASN A 270 1.75 7.98 -37.48
C ASN A 270 1.55 9.02 -36.35
N LEU A 271 0.49 8.88 -35.53
CA LEU A 271 0.28 9.70 -34.33
C LEU A 271 1.13 9.24 -33.15
N VAL A 272 1.65 8.01 -33.18
CA VAL A 272 2.63 7.50 -32.22
C VAL A 272 4.00 8.06 -32.61
N THR A 273 4.67 8.74 -31.68
CA THR A 273 6.02 9.24 -31.95
C THR A 273 7.02 8.09 -31.83
N ASN A 274 7.80 7.86 -32.88
CA ASN A 274 8.89 6.88 -32.92
C ASN A 274 8.44 5.45 -32.49
N PRO A 275 7.44 4.85 -33.18
CA PRO A 275 6.82 3.58 -32.79
C PRO A 275 7.73 2.35 -32.92
N THR A 276 8.80 2.46 -33.71
CA THR A 276 9.77 1.39 -34.03
C THR A 276 11.15 1.61 -33.37
N PHE A 277 11.33 2.70 -32.63
CA PHE A 277 12.58 3.03 -31.93
C PHE A 277 13.86 3.11 -32.78
N ASP A 278 13.73 3.22 -34.11
CA ASP A 278 14.87 3.36 -35.03
C ASP A 278 15.66 4.66 -34.83
N THR A 279 15.03 5.69 -34.26
CA THR A 279 15.62 7.02 -34.02
C THR A 279 15.89 7.32 -32.54
N GLY A 280 16.08 6.27 -31.73
CA GLY A 280 16.31 6.38 -30.28
C GLY A 280 15.01 6.24 -29.48
N ILE A 281 14.87 6.99 -28.37
CA ILE A 281 13.70 6.90 -27.46
C ILE A 281 12.87 8.20 -27.42
N LYS A 282 13.05 9.08 -28.42
CA LYS A 282 12.37 10.39 -28.46
C LYS A 282 10.86 10.20 -28.44
N GLY A 283 10.17 10.95 -27.57
CA GLY A 283 8.72 10.87 -27.40
C GLY A 283 8.25 9.81 -26.39
N TRP A 284 9.17 9.05 -25.79
CA TRP A 284 8.85 8.04 -24.76
C TRP A 284 9.45 8.43 -23.41
N THR A 285 8.76 8.06 -22.34
CA THR A 285 9.12 8.34 -20.95
C THR A 285 9.23 7.04 -20.17
N SER A 286 10.03 7.04 -19.09
CA SER A 286 10.09 5.91 -18.16
C SER A 286 10.07 6.37 -16.71
N THR A 287 9.43 5.60 -15.84
CA THR A 287 9.45 5.77 -14.37
C THR A 287 10.25 4.69 -13.64
N THR A 288 10.87 3.74 -14.36
CA THR A 288 11.53 2.57 -13.76
C THR A 288 12.81 2.91 -12.99
N LYS A 289 13.36 4.12 -13.22
CA LYS A 289 14.71 4.52 -12.77
C LYS A 289 15.80 3.51 -13.19
N ALA A 290 15.61 2.85 -14.32
CA ALA A 290 16.56 1.91 -14.88
C ALA A 290 17.92 2.60 -15.13
N GLN A 291 19.01 1.88 -14.83
CA GLN A 291 20.37 2.35 -15.06
C GLN A 291 20.61 2.58 -16.55
N ASN A 292 20.19 1.63 -17.39
CA ASN A 292 20.17 1.78 -18.83
C ASN A 292 18.74 2.10 -19.27
N ASN A 293 18.58 3.23 -19.94
CA ASN A 293 17.31 3.72 -20.48
C ASN A 293 17.55 4.23 -21.91
N GLY A 294 17.46 3.33 -22.89
CA GLY A 294 17.95 3.58 -24.25
C GLY A 294 17.47 2.54 -25.26
N THR A 295 18.15 2.37 -26.39
CA THR A 295 17.79 1.33 -27.37
C THR A 295 18.78 0.17 -27.36
N ALA A 296 18.31 -1.03 -27.67
CA ALA A 296 19.13 -2.24 -27.78
C ALA A 296 18.71 -3.11 -28.98
N THR A 297 19.52 -4.12 -29.31
CA THR A 297 19.33 -4.99 -30.50
C THR A 297 19.60 -6.47 -30.23
N ASN A 298 19.72 -6.86 -28.95
CA ASN A 298 20.12 -8.20 -28.51
C ASN A 298 18.94 -9.11 -28.13
N GLN A 299 17.71 -8.74 -28.53
CA GLN A 299 16.51 -9.56 -28.43
C GLN A 299 15.90 -9.71 -29.83
N ALA A 300 15.30 -10.87 -30.10
CA ALA A 300 14.72 -11.23 -31.39
C ALA A 300 13.36 -11.89 -31.20
N GLY A 301 12.56 -12.00 -32.27
CA GLY A 301 11.18 -12.51 -32.22
C GLY A 301 10.22 -11.43 -32.70
N ALA A 302 9.29 -11.00 -31.84
CA ALA A 302 8.35 -9.92 -32.17
C ALA A 302 8.99 -8.52 -32.31
N PHE A 303 10.29 -8.38 -32.02
CA PHE A 303 11.05 -7.14 -32.21
C PHE A 303 11.71 -7.11 -33.59
N THR A 304 11.61 -5.97 -34.29
CA THR A 304 12.19 -5.80 -35.62
C THR A 304 13.17 -4.63 -35.62
N GLY A 305 14.42 -4.92 -35.26
CA GLY A 305 15.50 -3.93 -35.24
C GLY A 305 15.84 -3.46 -33.83
N ARG A 306 15.84 -2.13 -33.62
CA ARG A 306 16.10 -1.54 -32.31
C ARG A 306 14.83 -1.56 -31.48
N TYR A 307 14.93 -1.92 -30.21
CA TYR A 307 13.82 -1.83 -29.26
C TYR A 307 14.15 -0.89 -28.09
N TYR A 308 13.14 -0.33 -27.43
CA TYR A 308 13.32 0.49 -26.23
C TYR A 308 13.58 -0.40 -25.02
N GLU A 309 14.74 -0.23 -24.40
CA GLU A 309 15.23 -1.02 -23.28
C GLU A 309 15.25 -0.21 -21.98
N ASN A 310 14.81 -0.86 -20.90
CA ASN A 310 15.12 -0.48 -19.52
C ASN A 310 15.82 -1.65 -18.82
N TRP A 311 17.02 -1.42 -18.26
CA TRP A 311 17.79 -2.44 -17.53
C TRP A 311 18.44 -1.88 -16.26
N ASN A 312 18.54 -2.70 -15.21
CA ASN A 312 19.16 -2.37 -13.93
C ASN A 312 19.80 -3.64 -13.31
N PRO A 313 20.88 -3.57 -12.51
CA PRO A 313 21.40 -4.73 -11.75
C PRO A 313 20.39 -5.37 -10.79
N LYS A 314 19.43 -4.61 -10.24
CA LYS A 314 18.38 -5.12 -9.33
C LYS A 314 16.99 -5.03 -9.97
N PRO A 315 16.05 -5.94 -9.64
CA PRO A 315 14.66 -5.81 -10.06
C PRO A 315 14.02 -4.50 -9.61
N TYR A 316 13.10 -3.96 -10.41
CA TYR A 316 12.48 -2.64 -10.17
C TYR A 316 10.98 -2.65 -10.46
N THR A 317 10.29 -1.58 -10.10
CA THR A 317 8.91 -1.31 -10.51
C THR A 317 8.88 -0.10 -11.45
N GLY A 318 7.81 0.06 -12.22
CA GLY A 318 7.59 1.23 -13.06
C GLY A 318 7.10 0.89 -14.46
N LYS A 319 7.06 1.91 -15.32
CA LYS A 319 6.49 1.82 -16.66
C LYS A 319 7.32 2.59 -17.69
N MET A 320 7.24 2.12 -18.94
CA MET A 320 7.82 2.71 -20.14
C MET A 320 6.67 3.08 -21.08
N PHE A 321 6.48 4.36 -21.39
CA PHE A 321 5.20 4.83 -21.95
C PHE A 321 5.30 6.08 -22.83
N GLN A 322 4.24 6.31 -23.62
CA GLN A 322 4.00 7.54 -24.38
C GLN A 322 2.56 8.01 -24.15
N LYS A 323 2.38 9.34 -24.05
CA LYS A 323 1.05 9.99 -24.05
C LYS A 323 0.78 10.61 -25.41
N ILE A 324 -0.23 10.10 -26.10
CA ILE A 324 -0.73 10.60 -27.38
C ILE A 324 -1.90 11.55 -27.06
N LYS A 325 -1.95 12.72 -27.71
CA LYS A 325 -2.96 13.75 -27.46
C LYS A 325 -3.72 14.09 -28.73
N ARG A 326 -4.90 14.70 -28.58
CA ARG A 326 -5.79 15.13 -29.68
C ARG A 326 -6.28 13.95 -30.52
N LEU A 327 -6.51 12.81 -29.88
CA LEU A 327 -7.13 11.66 -30.54
C LEU A 327 -8.65 11.82 -30.62
N PRO A 328 -9.29 11.47 -31.74
CA PRO A 328 -10.73 11.34 -31.81
C PRO A 328 -11.26 10.38 -30.74
N ASN A 329 -12.43 10.66 -30.19
CA ASN A 329 -13.09 9.70 -29.30
C ASN A 329 -13.48 8.44 -30.09
N GLY A 330 -13.50 7.28 -29.43
CA GLY A 330 -13.93 6.02 -30.03
C GLY A 330 -13.01 4.86 -29.72
N VAL A 331 -13.14 3.79 -30.52
CA VAL A 331 -12.49 2.50 -30.29
C VAL A 331 -11.12 2.44 -30.98
N TYR A 332 -10.11 2.03 -30.21
CA TYR A 332 -8.75 1.86 -30.69
C TYR A 332 -8.22 0.46 -30.39
N GLN A 333 -7.36 -0.02 -31.28
CA GLN A 333 -6.52 -1.19 -31.07
C GLN A 333 -5.06 -0.75 -31.02
N VAL A 334 -4.40 -1.06 -29.91
CA VAL A 334 -2.99 -0.81 -29.67
C VAL A 334 -2.25 -2.14 -29.80
N GLY A 335 -1.22 -2.19 -30.63
CA GLY A 335 -0.27 -3.30 -30.68
C GLY A 335 1.03 -2.88 -29.99
N ILE A 336 1.59 -3.73 -29.13
CA ILE A 336 2.90 -3.53 -28.48
C ILE A 336 3.60 -4.88 -28.43
N ALA A 337 4.82 -4.96 -28.96
CA ALA A 337 5.70 -6.08 -28.65
C ALA A 337 6.38 -5.82 -27.31
N ALA A 338 6.40 -6.81 -26.41
CA ALA A 338 6.98 -6.68 -25.06
C ALA A 338 7.88 -7.86 -24.67
N PHE A 339 8.89 -7.55 -23.86
CA PHE A 339 9.89 -8.48 -23.32
C PHE A 339 10.12 -8.21 -21.82
N VAL A 340 10.26 -9.28 -21.05
CA VAL A 340 10.75 -9.24 -19.66
C VAL A 340 11.71 -10.41 -19.40
N GLN A 341 12.91 -10.13 -18.88
CA GLN A 341 13.89 -11.19 -18.61
C GLN A 341 13.39 -12.22 -17.58
N THR A 342 12.85 -11.75 -16.45
CA THR A 342 12.25 -12.62 -15.43
C THR A 342 10.74 -12.52 -15.55
N PHE A 343 10.12 -13.59 -16.05
CA PHE A 343 8.67 -13.70 -16.12
C PHE A 343 8.09 -14.24 -14.80
N ASP A 344 7.07 -13.58 -14.26
CA ASP A 344 6.27 -14.15 -13.18
C ASP A 344 5.42 -15.29 -13.73
N LYS A 345 5.77 -16.54 -13.39
CA LYS A 345 5.03 -17.72 -13.82
C LYS A 345 3.56 -17.72 -13.38
N ASN A 346 3.24 -16.95 -12.33
CA ASN A 346 1.90 -16.76 -11.82
C ASN A 346 1.29 -15.42 -12.24
N ASN A 347 1.81 -14.76 -13.28
CA ASN A 347 1.33 -13.45 -13.72
C ASN A 347 -0.16 -13.47 -14.14
N ALA A 348 -0.68 -14.61 -14.58
CA ALA A 348 -2.11 -14.81 -14.82
C ALA A 348 -2.97 -14.50 -13.59
N THR A 349 -2.44 -14.78 -12.39
CA THR A 349 -3.08 -14.52 -11.10
C THR A 349 -2.61 -13.19 -10.51
N ASN A 350 -1.30 -12.97 -10.46
CA ASN A 350 -0.68 -11.85 -9.76
C ASN A 350 -0.85 -10.51 -10.51
N LYS A 351 -0.99 -10.58 -11.84
CA LYS A 351 -1.32 -9.45 -12.72
C LYS A 351 -0.32 -8.29 -12.60
N LYS A 352 0.98 -8.61 -12.44
CA LYS A 352 2.04 -7.63 -12.16
C LYS A 352 2.81 -7.16 -13.37
N GLN A 353 2.84 -7.91 -14.48
CA GLN A 353 3.55 -7.56 -15.72
C GLN A 353 2.55 -7.46 -16.87
N TYR A 354 2.43 -6.29 -17.50
CA TYR A 354 1.41 -6.04 -18.53
C TYR A 354 1.80 -4.95 -19.53
N VAL A 355 1.29 -5.07 -20.75
CA VAL A 355 1.14 -3.93 -21.65
C VAL A 355 -0.20 -3.25 -21.39
N TYR A 356 -0.31 -1.95 -21.64
CA TYR A 356 -1.52 -1.21 -21.34
C TYR A 356 -1.83 -0.09 -22.34
N ALA A 357 -3.11 0.28 -22.36
CA ALA A 357 -3.67 1.43 -23.04
C ALA A 357 -4.66 2.08 -22.06
N ASN A 358 -4.30 3.24 -21.50
CA ASN A 358 -4.98 3.85 -20.36
C ASN A 358 -5.17 2.85 -19.21
N ASN A 359 -6.42 2.53 -18.86
CA ASN A 359 -6.76 1.58 -17.79
C ASN A 359 -6.86 0.13 -18.29
N ASP A 360 -6.89 -0.09 -19.60
CA ASP A 360 -6.97 -1.42 -20.20
C ASP A 360 -5.60 -2.09 -20.24
N LYS A 361 -5.54 -3.35 -19.82
CA LYS A 361 -4.30 -4.10 -19.64
C LYS A 361 -4.39 -5.45 -20.34
N THR A 362 -3.31 -5.86 -20.99
CA THR A 362 -3.09 -7.23 -21.44
C THR A 362 -1.88 -7.77 -20.68
N TYR A 363 -2.08 -8.80 -19.87
CA TYR A 363 -1.02 -9.40 -19.05
C TYR A 363 -0.08 -10.23 -19.91
N LEU A 364 1.22 -10.13 -19.64
CA LEU A 364 2.22 -10.92 -20.34
C LEU A 364 1.98 -12.41 -20.04
N THR A 365 2.09 -13.24 -21.08
CA THR A 365 1.95 -14.71 -20.99
C THR A 365 3.29 -15.42 -20.95
N LYS A 366 4.37 -14.73 -21.31
CA LYS A 366 5.75 -15.24 -21.33
C LYS A 366 6.76 -14.09 -21.32
N GLY A 367 8.02 -14.42 -21.03
CA GLY A 367 9.13 -13.46 -20.92
C GLY A 367 9.78 -13.06 -22.26
N GLU A 368 9.75 -13.95 -23.24
CA GLU A 368 10.33 -13.71 -24.57
C GLU A 368 9.58 -12.62 -25.37
N PRO A 369 10.24 -11.91 -26.31
CA PRO A 369 9.61 -10.85 -27.11
C PRO A 369 8.34 -11.34 -27.83
N THR A 370 7.18 -10.83 -27.38
CA THR A 370 5.86 -11.29 -27.83
C THR A 370 4.99 -10.09 -28.19
N ALA A 371 4.25 -10.17 -29.29
CA ALA A 371 3.28 -9.16 -29.69
C ALA A 371 1.99 -9.29 -28.88
N TYR A 372 1.53 -8.19 -28.29
CA TYR A 372 0.29 -8.10 -27.54
C TYR A 372 -0.61 -7.04 -28.14
N THR A 373 -1.91 -7.27 -28.03
CA THR A 373 -2.95 -6.36 -28.49
C THR A 373 -3.78 -5.89 -27.30
N ILE A 374 -4.07 -4.59 -27.25
CA ILE A 374 -5.00 -3.98 -26.29
C ILE A 374 -6.09 -3.27 -27.07
N LEU A 375 -7.34 -3.58 -26.77
CA LEU A 375 -8.50 -2.82 -27.26
C LEU A 375 -8.94 -1.86 -26.17
N THR A 376 -9.13 -0.58 -26.52
CA THR A 376 -9.50 0.47 -25.57
C THR A 376 -10.46 1.48 -26.20
N SER A 377 -11.18 2.23 -25.38
CA SER A 377 -11.94 3.41 -25.80
C SER A 377 -11.25 4.68 -25.31
N VAL A 378 -11.25 5.72 -26.15
CA VAL A 378 -10.75 7.05 -25.81
C VAL A 378 -11.93 8.01 -25.71
N GLU A 379 -12.04 8.73 -24.59
CA GLU A 379 -13.14 9.69 -24.31
C GLU A 379 -12.66 11.11 -23.99
N ALA A 380 -11.38 11.26 -23.62
CA ALA A 380 -10.81 12.48 -23.07
C ALA A 380 -9.57 12.93 -23.86
N ASP A 381 -9.64 12.84 -25.19
CA ASP A 381 -8.64 13.29 -26.18
C ASP A 381 -7.19 12.76 -26.05
N THR A 382 -6.92 11.94 -25.03
CA THR A 382 -5.59 11.43 -24.68
C THR A 382 -5.58 9.92 -24.52
N LEU A 383 -4.48 9.31 -24.94
CA LEU A 383 -4.21 7.89 -24.82
C LEU A 383 -2.79 7.68 -24.32
N GLU A 384 -2.63 7.07 -23.14
CA GLU A 384 -1.33 6.62 -22.64
C GLU A 384 -1.14 5.13 -22.96
N ILE A 385 -0.07 4.78 -23.64
CA ILE A 385 0.27 3.39 -24.00
C ILE A 385 1.65 3.02 -23.48
N GLY A 386 1.84 1.75 -23.11
CA GLY A 386 3.15 1.31 -22.66
C GLY A 386 3.24 -0.11 -22.12
N LEU A 387 4.40 -0.40 -21.55
CA LEU A 387 4.74 -1.62 -20.82
C LEU A 387 5.03 -1.28 -19.36
N ALA A 388 4.47 -2.03 -18.42
CA ALA A 388 4.60 -1.78 -16.99
C ALA A 388 4.81 -3.06 -16.15
N GLN A 389 5.44 -2.86 -15.00
CA GLN A 389 5.59 -3.87 -13.96
C GLN A 389 5.32 -3.26 -12.56
N ASP A 390 4.38 -3.84 -11.81
CA ASP A 390 3.92 -3.33 -10.51
C ASP A 390 4.66 -3.96 -9.29
N SER A 391 5.56 -4.91 -9.50
CA SER A 391 6.32 -5.58 -8.43
C SER A 391 7.76 -5.85 -8.86
N THR A 392 8.71 -5.90 -7.93
CA THR A 392 10.16 -6.02 -8.23
C THR A 392 10.52 -7.44 -8.70
N ILE A 393 10.11 -7.80 -9.92
CA ILE A 393 10.25 -9.15 -10.49
C ILE A 393 11.38 -9.18 -11.52
N THR A 394 11.19 -8.50 -12.66
CA THR A 394 12.24 -8.39 -13.68
C THR A 394 13.17 -7.22 -13.39
N ARG A 395 14.42 -7.39 -13.83
CA ARG A 395 15.47 -6.35 -13.87
C ARG A 395 15.77 -5.85 -15.29
N TRP A 396 15.02 -6.33 -16.27
CA TRP A 396 15.18 -6.00 -17.67
C TRP A 396 13.84 -6.08 -18.40
N MET A 397 13.44 -4.98 -19.02
CA MET A 397 12.20 -4.81 -19.78
C MET A 397 12.52 -4.23 -21.16
N GLY A 398 11.77 -4.66 -22.18
CA GLY A 398 11.89 -4.14 -23.55
C GLY A 398 10.54 -3.99 -24.22
N LEU A 399 10.37 -2.96 -25.05
CA LEU A 399 9.20 -2.79 -25.91
C LEU A 399 9.57 -2.29 -27.31
N ASP A 400 8.81 -2.71 -28.32
CA ASP A 400 9.01 -2.39 -29.73
C ASP A 400 7.68 -2.47 -30.52
N ASN A 401 7.71 -2.08 -31.80
CA ASN A 401 6.66 -2.33 -32.79
C ASN A 401 5.27 -1.88 -32.36
N VAL A 402 5.19 -0.60 -31.95
CA VAL A 402 3.93 -0.02 -31.50
C VAL A 402 3.04 0.32 -32.70
N THR A 403 1.81 -0.20 -32.73
CA THR A 403 0.82 0.10 -33.77
C THR A 403 -0.45 0.70 -33.17
N LEU A 404 -1.11 1.60 -33.88
CA LEU A 404 -2.38 2.20 -33.46
C LEU A 404 -3.39 2.21 -34.60
N LYS A 405 -4.51 1.51 -34.43
CA LYS A 405 -5.64 1.49 -35.37
C LYS A 405 -6.89 2.08 -34.73
N TYR A 406 -7.60 2.92 -35.47
CA TYR A 406 -8.87 3.52 -35.07
C TYR A 406 -10.03 2.84 -35.80
N TYR A 407 -11.03 2.38 -35.04
CA TYR A 407 -12.19 1.64 -35.55
C TYR A 407 -13.46 2.49 -35.64
N GLY A 408 -13.38 3.77 -35.27
CA GLY A 408 -14.52 4.68 -35.25
C GLY A 408 -15.14 4.85 -33.86
N ASN A 409 -16.11 5.75 -33.79
CA ASN A 409 -16.86 6.08 -32.57
C ASN A 409 -18.33 5.66 -32.65
N SER A 410 -18.77 4.93 -33.67
CA SER A 410 -20.18 4.58 -33.86
C SER A 410 -20.62 3.40 -32.97
N LEU A 411 -21.93 3.18 -32.81
CA LEU A 411 -22.45 1.98 -32.13
C LEU A 411 -21.84 0.69 -32.70
N VAL A 412 -21.74 0.60 -34.02
CA VAL A 412 -21.15 -0.54 -34.74
C VAL A 412 -19.69 -0.76 -34.34
N SER A 413 -18.94 0.30 -34.05
CA SER A 413 -17.55 0.22 -33.60
C SER A 413 -17.42 -0.50 -32.25
N TYR A 414 -18.33 -0.23 -31.33
CA TYR A 414 -18.37 -0.88 -30.02
C TYR A 414 -18.98 -2.29 -30.10
N GLN A 415 -19.93 -2.55 -31.01
CA GLN A 415 -20.46 -3.89 -31.27
C GLN A 415 -19.39 -4.82 -31.88
N TYR A 416 -18.51 -4.30 -32.74
CA TYR A 416 -17.43 -5.06 -33.36
C TYR A 416 -16.43 -5.63 -32.35
N LEU A 417 -16.21 -4.95 -31.21
CA LEU A 417 -15.37 -5.47 -30.13
C LEU A 417 -15.81 -6.86 -29.65
N ALA A 418 -17.12 -7.10 -29.57
CA ALA A 418 -17.65 -8.41 -29.19
C ALA A 418 -17.52 -9.46 -30.31
N GLN A 419 -17.53 -9.05 -31.59
CA GLN A 419 -17.27 -9.96 -32.70
C GLN A 419 -15.84 -10.51 -32.65
N MET A 420 -14.86 -9.71 -32.21
CA MET A 420 -13.49 -10.18 -32.01
C MET A 420 -13.39 -11.24 -30.93
N VAL A 421 -14.11 -11.08 -29.81
CA VAL A 421 -14.19 -12.11 -28.75
C VAL A 421 -14.90 -13.37 -29.27
N ASN A 422 -15.93 -13.22 -30.08
CA ASN A 422 -16.61 -14.37 -30.69
C ASN A 422 -15.72 -15.11 -31.71
N ALA A 423 -14.89 -14.40 -32.47
CA ALA A 423 -13.90 -15.01 -33.34
C ALA A 423 -12.84 -15.78 -32.56
N GLU A 424 -12.43 -15.28 -31.39
CA GLU A 424 -11.54 -15.97 -30.47
C GLU A 424 -12.17 -17.24 -29.90
N LEU A 425 -13.47 -17.21 -29.56
CA LEU A 425 -14.22 -18.39 -29.13
C LEU A 425 -14.23 -19.48 -30.21
N ASN A 426 -14.49 -19.08 -31.46
CA ASN A 426 -14.52 -20.00 -32.60
C ASN A 426 -13.14 -20.56 -32.99
N ALA A 427 -12.05 -19.98 -32.45
CA ALA A 427 -10.69 -20.42 -32.69
C ALA A 427 -10.13 -21.33 -31.59
N ILE A 428 -10.93 -21.65 -30.55
CA ILE A 428 -10.56 -22.67 -29.55
C ILE A 428 -10.40 -24.02 -30.24
N ASP A 429 -9.39 -24.80 -29.82
CA ASP A 429 -9.10 -26.11 -30.40
C ASP A 429 -10.30 -27.05 -30.18
N PRO A 430 -10.83 -27.73 -31.21
CA PRO A 430 -11.90 -28.71 -31.03
C PRO A 430 -11.54 -29.86 -30.07
N ASP A 431 -10.25 -30.12 -29.84
CA ASP A 431 -9.76 -31.14 -28.91
C ASP A 431 -9.64 -30.62 -27.45
N ASP A 432 -9.79 -29.31 -27.21
CA ASP A 432 -9.77 -28.73 -25.87
C ASP A 432 -11.02 -29.12 -25.08
N VAL A 433 -10.82 -29.59 -23.85
CA VAL A 433 -11.90 -29.98 -22.93
C VAL A 433 -12.21 -28.84 -21.96
N TYR A 434 -13.48 -28.48 -21.84
CA TYR A 434 -13.95 -27.43 -20.92
C TYR A 434 -15.43 -27.63 -20.56
N ALA A 435 -15.88 -26.91 -19.54
CA ALA A 435 -17.29 -26.86 -19.17
C ALA A 435 -18.07 -25.88 -20.05
N GLU A 436 -19.10 -26.39 -20.74
CA GLU A 436 -19.83 -25.66 -21.81
C GLU A 436 -20.45 -24.34 -21.33
N ASN A 437 -20.80 -24.24 -20.05
CA ASN A 437 -21.34 -23.02 -19.45
C ASN A 437 -20.38 -21.82 -19.55
N TYR A 438 -19.06 -22.04 -19.56
CA TYR A 438 -18.09 -20.95 -19.77
C TYR A 438 -18.12 -20.44 -21.22
N ALA A 439 -18.24 -21.35 -22.20
CA ALA A 439 -18.41 -20.97 -23.60
C ALA A 439 -19.77 -20.28 -23.83
N ASP A 440 -20.83 -20.75 -23.19
CA ASP A 440 -22.16 -20.15 -23.25
C ASP A 440 -22.20 -18.73 -22.67
N ASP A 441 -21.47 -18.45 -21.59
CA ASP A 441 -21.38 -17.08 -21.07
C ASP A 441 -20.72 -16.16 -22.10
N VAL A 442 -19.61 -16.58 -22.73
CA VAL A 442 -19.00 -15.83 -23.83
C VAL A 442 -20.01 -15.56 -24.96
N ARG A 443 -20.73 -16.59 -25.43
CA ARG A 443 -21.76 -16.44 -26.49
C ARG A 443 -22.86 -15.48 -26.06
N THR A 444 -23.32 -15.57 -24.81
CA THR A 444 -24.38 -14.72 -24.26
C THR A 444 -23.95 -13.26 -24.20
N GLN A 445 -22.76 -12.98 -23.67
CA GLN A 445 -22.27 -11.61 -23.56
C GLN A 445 -21.94 -11.01 -24.93
N THR A 446 -21.40 -11.80 -25.87
CA THR A 446 -21.15 -11.33 -27.24
C THR A 446 -22.46 -11.04 -27.99
N ALA A 447 -23.49 -11.88 -27.86
CA ALA A 447 -24.82 -11.63 -28.42
C ALA A 447 -25.50 -10.40 -27.78
N THR A 448 -25.31 -10.18 -26.48
CA THR A 448 -25.80 -8.99 -25.78
C THR A 448 -25.13 -7.73 -26.32
N ALA A 449 -23.82 -7.76 -26.54
CA ALA A 449 -23.09 -6.64 -27.13
C ALA A 449 -23.54 -6.37 -28.57
N ALA A 450 -23.72 -7.41 -29.38
CA ALA A 450 -24.19 -7.30 -30.76
C ALA A 450 -25.62 -6.73 -30.88
N SER A 451 -26.48 -6.96 -29.88
CA SER A 451 -27.86 -6.46 -29.85
C SER A 451 -28.05 -5.14 -29.10
N ALA A 452 -26.98 -4.59 -28.51
CA ALA A 452 -27.04 -3.34 -27.79
C ALA A 452 -27.45 -2.16 -28.69
N THR A 453 -28.27 -1.26 -28.16
CA THR A 453 -28.78 -0.08 -28.87
C THR A 453 -27.99 1.20 -28.56
N THR A 454 -27.08 1.15 -27.59
CA THR A 454 -26.21 2.28 -27.19
C THR A 454 -24.73 1.85 -27.15
N LYS A 455 -23.82 2.81 -27.35
CA LYS A 455 -22.36 2.56 -27.34
C LYS A 455 -21.90 2.03 -25.99
N ASP A 456 -22.39 2.64 -24.91
CA ASP A 456 -22.05 2.27 -23.54
C ASP A 456 -22.48 0.85 -23.19
N ASP A 457 -23.69 0.45 -23.62
CA ASP A 457 -24.19 -0.90 -23.37
C ASP A 457 -23.41 -1.94 -24.19
N ALA A 458 -23.10 -1.64 -25.45
CA ALA A 458 -22.25 -2.50 -26.28
C ALA A 458 -20.87 -2.68 -25.65
N PHE A 459 -20.25 -1.60 -25.16
CA PHE A 459 -18.94 -1.65 -24.51
C PHE A 459 -18.97 -2.44 -23.20
N LYS A 460 -19.96 -2.20 -22.33
CA LYS A 460 -20.12 -2.94 -21.07
C LYS A 460 -20.30 -4.44 -21.33
N ALA A 461 -21.10 -4.82 -22.31
CA ALA A 461 -21.31 -6.21 -22.68
C ALA A 461 -20.04 -6.85 -23.28
N TYR A 462 -19.31 -6.13 -24.13
CA TYR A 462 -17.99 -6.57 -24.62
C TYR A 462 -17.01 -6.85 -23.47
N LYS A 463 -16.91 -5.95 -22.47
CA LYS A 463 -16.01 -6.16 -21.33
C LYS A 463 -16.38 -7.41 -20.53
N LYS A 464 -17.67 -7.72 -20.40
CA LYS A 464 -18.13 -8.99 -19.81
C LYS A 464 -17.73 -10.18 -20.67
N ALA A 465 -17.92 -10.10 -21.99
CA ALA A 465 -17.52 -11.16 -22.93
C ALA A 465 -16.01 -11.45 -22.88
N ALA A 466 -15.18 -10.41 -22.89
CA ALA A 466 -13.72 -10.54 -22.80
C ALA A 466 -13.28 -11.19 -21.48
N ASN A 467 -13.94 -10.87 -20.37
CA ASN A 467 -13.67 -11.53 -19.08
C ASN A 467 -14.14 -12.99 -19.08
N ALA A 468 -15.33 -13.29 -19.62
CA ALA A 468 -15.82 -14.67 -19.74
C ALA A 468 -14.86 -15.54 -20.58
N MET A 469 -14.27 -14.97 -21.65
CA MET A 469 -13.28 -15.66 -22.48
C MET A 469 -12.01 -16.03 -21.69
N VAL A 470 -11.56 -15.13 -20.80
CA VAL A 470 -10.41 -15.41 -19.91
C VAL A 470 -10.72 -16.58 -18.96
N GLU A 471 -11.93 -16.63 -18.40
CA GLU A 471 -12.33 -17.71 -17.49
C GLU A 471 -12.50 -19.05 -18.23
N LEU A 472 -13.03 -19.04 -19.45
CA LEU A 472 -13.08 -20.23 -20.31
C LEU A 472 -11.67 -20.81 -20.56
N LYS A 473 -10.70 -19.97 -20.92
CA LYS A 473 -9.32 -20.41 -21.16
C LYS A 473 -8.64 -21.01 -19.92
N LYS A 474 -8.96 -20.50 -18.73
CA LYS A 474 -8.49 -21.09 -17.48
C LYS A 474 -9.10 -22.47 -17.26
N ASN A 475 -10.40 -22.62 -17.52
CA ASN A 475 -11.09 -23.90 -17.38
C ASN A 475 -10.50 -24.96 -18.32
N ILE A 476 -10.24 -24.61 -19.58
CA ILE A 476 -9.51 -25.46 -20.55
C ILE A 476 -8.17 -25.94 -19.96
N THR A 477 -7.38 -25.00 -19.43
CA THR A 477 -6.06 -25.32 -18.84
C THR A 477 -6.19 -26.28 -17.64
N ALA A 478 -7.21 -26.08 -16.79
CA ALA A 478 -7.44 -26.92 -15.63
C ALA A 478 -7.83 -28.35 -16.02
N TYR A 479 -8.71 -28.51 -17.01
CA TYR A 479 -9.11 -29.83 -17.53
C TYR A 479 -7.94 -30.59 -18.17
N ALA A 480 -7.09 -29.91 -18.95
CA ALA A 480 -5.87 -30.52 -19.50
C ALA A 480 -4.92 -31.03 -18.40
N LYS A 481 -4.79 -30.27 -17.31
CA LYS A 481 -4.01 -30.69 -16.13
C LYS A 481 -4.66 -31.87 -15.42
N LEU A 482 -5.98 -31.85 -15.22
CA LEU A 482 -6.72 -32.93 -14.59
C LEU A 482 -6.50 -34.26 -15.30
N LYS A 483 -6.56 -34.28 -16.64
CA LYS A 483 -6.29 -35.47 -17.44
C LYS A 483 -4.90 -36.07 -17.15
N THR A 484 -3.88 -35.21 -17.17
CA THR A 484 -2.48 -35.60 -16.94
C THR A 484 -2.30 -36.21 -15.54
N GLU A 485 -2.95 -35.61 -14.53
CA GLU A 485 -2.87 -36.06 -13.14
C GLU A 485 -3.61 -37.37 -12.90
N ILE A 486 -4.79 -37.56 -13.52
CA ILE A 486 -5.53 -38.82 -13.50
C ILE A 486 -4.64 -39.94 -14.06
N ASP A 487 -4.11 -39.77 -15.27
CA ASP A 487 -3.31 -40.80 -15.95
C ASP A 487 -2.07 -41.19 -15.12
N THR A 488 -1.38 -40.20 -14.55
CA THR A 488 -0.17 -40.41 -13.76
C THR A 488 -0.47 -41.18 -12.47
N LYS A 489 -1.54 -40.82 -11.75
CA LYS A 489 -1.86 -41.40 -10.45
C LYS A 489 -2.55 -42.75 -10.56
N ASP A 490 -3.35 -42.97 -11.60
CA ASP A 490 -3.95 -44.27 -11.90
C ASP A 490 -2.87 -45.34 -12.13
N ALA A 491 -1.82 -45.01 -12.89
CA ALA A 491 -0.66 -45.89 -13.05
C ALA A 491 0.04 -46.23 -11.72
N LEU A 492 0.23 -45.24 -10.83
CA LEU A 492 0.85 -45.44 -9.51
C LEU A 492 -0.02 -46.28 -8.57
N TYR A 493 -1.34 -46.12 -8.62
CA TYR A 493 -2.27 -46.86 -7.79
C TYR A 493 -2.15 -48.36 -8.04
N TRP A 494 -2.19 -48.78 -9.30
CA TRP A 494 -2.09 -50.20 -9.65
C TRP A 494 -0.69 -50.80 -9.43
N ASP A 495 0.37 -50.02 -9.60
CA ASP A 495 1.75 -50.48 -9.40
C ASP A 495 2.10 -50.68 -7.92
N LYS A 496 1.71 -49.76 -7.02
CA LYS A 496 2.24 -49.70 -5.63
C LYS A 496 1.20 -49.57 -4.53
N TYR A 497 0.05 -48.97 -4.80
CA TYR A 497 -0.84 -48.47 -3.75
C TYR A 497 -2.25 -49.08 -3.77
N SER A 498 -2.43 -50.23 -4.45
CA SER A 498 -3.71 -50.93 -4.56
C SER A 498 -4.28 -51.44 -3.23
N HIS A 499 -3.44 -51.52 -2.18
CA HIS A 499 -3.86 -51.84 -0.81
C HIS A 499 -4.49 -50.64 -0.06
N TYR A 500 -4.47 -49.43 -0.64
CA TYR A 500 -5.04 -48.21 -0.06
C TYR A 500 -6.21 -47.70 -0.95
N PRO A 501 -7.42 -48.29 -0.81
CA PRO A 501 -8.59 -47.95 -1.61
C PRO A 501 -8.94 -46.46 -1.74
N PRO A 502 -8.72 -45.59 -0.72
CA PRO A 502 -9.05 -44.17 -0.84
C PRO A 502 -8.35 -43.44 -2.00
N LEU A 503 -7.14 -43.86 -2.39
CA LEU A 503 -6.47 -43.30 -3.58
C LEU A 503 -7.22 -43.66 -4.87
N GLY A 504 -7.62 -44.92 -5.03
CA GLY A 504 -8.43 -45.35 -6.18
C GLY A 504 -9.77 -44.61 -6.24
N THR A 505 -10.44 -44.41 -5.10
CA THR A 505 -11.69 -43.63 -5.03
C THR A 505 -11.49 -42.17 -5.47
N ALA A 506 -10.40 -41.53 -5.07
CA ALA A 506 -10.10 -40.15 -5.46
C ALA A 506 -9.84 -40.03 -6.97
N ILE A 507 -9.13 -41.01 -7.55
CA ILE A 507 -8.85 -41.06 -8.99
C ILE A 507 -10.15 -41.23 -9.80
N GLU A 508 -11.05 -42.12 -9.37
CA GLU A 508 -12.33 -42.34 -10.05
C GLU A 508 -13.27 -41.13 -9.94
N ALA A 509 -13.30 -40.44 -8.80
CA ALA A 509 -14.04 -39.20 -8.66
C ALA A 509 -13.52 -38.11 -9.62
N ALA A 510 -12.20 -37.96 -9.71
CA ALA A 510 -11.55 -37.05 -10.65
C ALA A 510 -11.86 -37.43 -12.11
N ARG A 511 -11.87 -38.72 -12.44
CA ARG A 511 -12.24 -39.24 -13.77
C ARG A 511 -13.68 -38.91 -14.13
N GLN A 512 -14.62 -39.07 -13.20
CA GLN A 512 -16.01 -38.69 -13.42
C GLN A 512 -16.16 -37.18 -13.68
N VAL A 513 -15.40 -36.34 -12.96
CA VAL A 513 -15.37 -34.89 -13.20
C VAL A 513 -14.79 -34.57 -14.58
N TYR A 514 -13.73 -35.27 -14.98
CA TYR A 514 -13.18 -35.17 -16.32
C TYR A 514 -14.22 -35.55 -17.37
N ASP A 515 -14.80 -36.75 -17.32
CA ASP A 515 -15.66 -37.30 -18.39
C ASP A 515 -16.99 -36.55 -18.60
N THR A 516 -17.45 -35.80 -17.59
CA THR A 516 -18.73 -35.07 -17.66
C THR A 516 -18.60 -33.68 -18.29
N HIS A 517 -17.42 -33.06 -18.29
CA HIS A 517 -17.20 -31.70 -18.85
C HIS A 517 -18.21 -30.64 -18.33
N THR A 518 -18.53 -30.65 -17.04
CA THR A 518 -19.48 -29.67 -16.44
C THR A 518 -18.94 -28.93 -15.22
N ALA A 519 -17.71 -29.22 -14.79
CA ALA A 519 -17.15 -28.70 -13.55
C ALA A 519 -16.54 -27.30 -13.71
N THR A 520 -16.68 -26.50 -12.65
CA THR A 520 -15.96 -25.22 -12.55
C THR A 520 -14.46 -25.45 -12.39
N THR A 521 -13.67 -24.43 -12.71
CA THR A 521 -12.20 -24.46 -12.56
C THR A 521 -11.79 -24.84 -11.14
N GLU A 522 -12.46 -24.29 -10.12
CA GLU A 522 -12.17 -24.55 -8.71
C GLU A 522 -12.45 -26.00 -8.32
N LEU A 523 -13.51 -26.59 -8.85
CA LEU A 523 -13.85 -27.99 -8.57
C LEU A 523 -12.83 -28.93 -9.22
N VAL A 524 -12.42 -28.63 -10.46
CA VAL A 524 -11.34 -29.37 -11.14
C VAL A 524 -10.04 -29.32 -10.33
N GLU A 525 -9.62 -28.14 -9.86
CA GLU A 525 -8.43 -27.97 -9.03
C GLU A 525 -8.54 -28.69 -7.67
N ALA A 526 -9.73 -28.72 -7.07
CA ALA A 526 -9.99 -29.45 -5.84
C ALA A 526 -9.81 -30.97 -6.02
N GLU A 527 -10.27 -31.56 -7.12
CA GLU A 527 -10.06 -32.99 -7.39
C GLU A 527 -8.59 -33.34 -7.60
N ILE A 528 -7.82 -32.49 -8.30
CA ILE A 528 -6.37 -32.66 -8.44
C ILE A 528 -5.70 -32.70 -7.06
N THR A 529 -6.11 -31.83 -6.15
CA THR A 529 -5.59 -31.75 -4.78
C THR A 529 -5.95 -33.00 -3.98
N LYS A 530 -7.22 -33.44 -4.01
CA LYS A 530 -7.68 -34.65 -3.33
C LYS A 530 -6.88 -35.89 -3.75
N MET A 531 -6.65 -36.05 -5.06
CA MET A 531 -5.83 -37.17 -5.54
C MET A 531 -4.38 -37.11 -5.03
N ALA A 532 -3.79 -35.90 -4.94
CA ALA A 532 -2.43 -35.73 -4.41
C ALA A 532 -2.35 -36.04 -2.91
N GLU A 533 -3.32 -35.59 -2.12
CA GLU A 533 -3.42 -35.89 -0.70
C GLU A 533 -3.65 -37.39 -0.43
N ALA A 534 -4.51 -38.03 -1.22
CA ALA A 534 -4.76 -39.46 -1.10
C ALA A 534 -3.51 -40.30 -1.45
N LEU A 535 -2.70 -39.85 -2.40
CA LEU A 535 -1.43 -40.50 -2.75
C LEU A 535 -0.42 -40.37 -1.60
N GLU A 536 -0.28 -39.18 -1.00
CA GLU A 536 0.54 -38.97 0.18
C GLU A 536 0.10 -39.84 1.36
N ALA A 537 -1.21 -40.00 1.57
CA ALA A 537 -1.74 -40.87 2.61
C ALA A 537 -1.45 -42.36 2.33
N ALA A 538 -1.56 -42.80 1.08
CA ALA A 538 -1.22 -44.16 0.67
C ALA A 538 0.27 -44.48 0.89
N ILE A 539 1.15 -43.48 0.68
CA ILE A 539 2.58 -43.61 0.96
C ILE A 539 2.84 -43.84 2.45
N ARG A 540 2.07 -43.19 3.33
CA ARG A 540 2.26 -43.24 4.80
C ARG A 540 1.62 -44.46 5.46
N SER A 541 0.77 -45.20 4.76
CA SER A 541 0.02 -46.34 5.33
C SER A 541 0.78 -47.67 5.39
N ILE A 542 2.03 -47.74 4.91
CA ILE A 542 2.85 -48.96 4.93
C ILE A 542 4.14 -48.72 5.74
N VAL A 543 4.10 -48.97 7.05
CA VAL A 543 5.31 -48.87 7.90
C VAL A 543 5.48 -50.14 8.74
N ALA A 544 6.63 -50.81 8.61
CA ALA A 544 6.97 -51.97 9.44
C ALA A 544 7.34 -51.54 10.88
N PRO A 545 7.05 -52.34 11.92
CA PRO A 545 7.50 -52.06 13.28
C PRO A 545 9.01 -51.80 13.36
N ASN A 546 9.39 -50.84 14.20
CA ASN A 546 10.75 -50.30 14.39
C ASN A 546 11.36 -49.57 13.19
N SER A 547 10.57 -49.18 12.19
CA SER A 547 11.07 -48.37 11.06
C SER A 547 11.35 -46.93 11.49
N ASP A 548 12.45 -46.38 10.98
CA ASP A 548 12.70 -44.93 11.01
C ASP A 548 11.72 -44.24 10.07
N VAL A 549 10.91 -43.36 10.63
CA VAL A 549 9.89 -42.59 9.92
C VAL A 549 10.09 -41.09 10.13
N THR A 550 11.33 -40.67 10.38
CA THR A 550 11.70 -39.26 10.58
C THR A 550 11.25 -38.39 9.40
N ALA A 551 11.24 -38.94 8.18
CA ALA A 551 10.74 -38.25 6.98
C ALA A 551 9.25 -37.85 7.05
N LEU A 552 8.46 -38.39 7.98
CA LEU A 552 7.10 -37.93 8.22
C LEU A 552 7.07 -36.52 8.82
N ILE A 553 8.12 -36.11 9.55
CA ILE A 553 8.30 -34.78 10.10
C ILE A 553 8.91 -33.90 9.01
N LYS A 554 8.19 -32.87 8.57
CA LYS A 554 8.76 -31.89 7.64
C LYS A 554 9.82 -31.07 8.37
N ASN A 555 10.96 -30.82 7.74
CA ASN A 555 12.04 -30.03 8.35
C ASN A 555 12.45 -30.53 9.77
N ALA A 556 12.61 -31.85 9.95
CA ALA A 556 12.97 -32.46 11.25
C ALA A 556 14.32 -31.99 11.82
N ASN A 557 15.16 -31.39 10.97
CA ASN A 557 16.49 -30.88 11.29
C ASN A 557 16.58 -29.35 11.41
N PHE A 558 15.47 -28.63 11.18
CA PHE A 558 15.38 -27.17 11.28
C PHE A 558 16.33 -26.40 10.33
N THR A 559 16.39 -26.81 9.05
CA THR A 559 17.28 -26.25 8.00
C THR A 559 16.56 -25.61 6.80
N GLU A 560 15.23 -25.66 6.74
CA GLU A 560 14.42 -25.18 5.61
C GLU A 560 14.21 -23.65 5.70
N ASP A 561 15.07 -22.83 5.06
CA ASP A 561 14.80 -21.40 4.72
C ASP A 561 15.82 -20.73 3.75
N GLY A 562 16.64 -21.49 3.02
CA GLY A 562 17.60 -20.92 2.05
C GLY A 562 18.77 -20.12 2.68
N THR A 563 18.72 -19.89 3.99
CA THR A 563 19.87 -19.72 4.88
C THR A 563 19.98 -21.00 5.73
N PRO A 564 21.14 -21.35 6.30
CA PRO A 564 21.36 -22.69 6.84
C PRO A 564 20.52 -23.12 8.08
N TYR A 565 19.53 -22.34 8.55
CA TYR A 565 18.82 -22.58 9.81
C TYR A 565 17.43 -21.88 9.82
N GLY A 566 16.33 -22.64 9.97
CA GLY A 566 14.95 -22.10 9.99
C GLY A 566 13.87 -23.09 10.42
N PHE A 567 12.75 -22.59 10.99
CA PHE A 567 11.62 -23.42 11.44
C PHE A 567 10.64 -23.77 10.31
N GLY A 568 10.67 -23.11 9.15
CA GLY A 568 9.91 -23.49 7.95
C GLY A 568 8.46 -23.93 8.22
N SER A 569 8.19 -25.22 7.98
CA SER A 569 6.87 -25.87 8.14
C SER A 569 6.35 -26.06 9.57
N TRP A 570 7.10 -25.66 10.60
CA TRP A 570 6.68 -25.79 12.00
C TRP A 570 5.75 -24.65 12.43
N LYS A 571 4.71 -24.95 13.21
CA LYS A 571 3.92 -23.93 13.90
C LYS A 571 4.71 -23.47 15.12
N VAL A 572 4.93 -22.16 15.23
CA VAL A 572 5.66 -21.52 16.32
C VAL A 572 4.74 -20.55 17.04
N GLU A 573 4.46 -20.83 18.31
CA GLU A 573 3.67 -19.97 19.19
C GLU A 573 4.58 -19.48 20.34
N THR A 574 4.68 -18.16 20.55
CA THR A 574 5.48 -17.54 21.63
C THR A 574 4.72 -16.35 22.23
N SER A 575 4.74 -16.13 23.54
CA SER A 575 4.07 -14.96 24.14
C SER A 575 4.88 -13.65 24.06
N TYR A 576 6.18 -13.73 23.74
CA TYR A 576 7.10 -12.59 23.75
C TYR A 576 7.35 -12.02 22.34
N MET A 577 7.02 -10.74 22.13
CA MET A 577 7.15 -10.03 20.83
C MET A 577 8.34 -9.03 20.78
N GLY A 578 9.22 -9.04 21.79
CA GLY A 578 10.39 -8.14 21.86
C GLY A 578 11.65 -8.70 21.18
N ASN A 579 12.58 -7.82 20.76
CA ASN A 579 13.82 -8.18 20.03
C ASN A 579 14.75 -9.21 20.74
N ASN A 580 14.56 -9.50 22.04
CA ASN A 580 15.44 -10.35 22.86
C ASN A 580 14.86 -11.72 23.24
N GLY A 581 13.69 -12.14 22.72
CA GLY A 581 13.06 -13.43 23.08
C GLY A 581 12.71 -14.27 21.85
N THR A 582 13.67 -14.46 20.96
CA THR A 582 13.45 -15.10 19.66
C THR A 582 13.87 -16.56 19.69
N VAL A 583 12.95 -17.47 19.34
CA VAL A 583 13.33 -18.84 18.97
C VAL A 583 14.16 -18.78 17.69
N ASN A 584 15.27 -19.48 17.65
CA ASN A 584 16.14 -19.47 16.47
C ASN A 584 16.89 -20.79 16.33
N THR A 585 17.55 -20.94 15.19
CA THR A 585 18.28 -22.14 14.81
C THR A 585 19.70 -21.72 14.41
N GLY A 586 20.69 -22.59 14.66
CA GLY A 586 22.10 -22.29 14.39
C GLY A 586 23.02 -23.42 14.84
N ASN A 587 24.15 -23.61 14.16
CA ASN A 587 25.13 -24.67 14.48
C ASN A 587 24.54 -26.09 14.56
N GLY A 588 23.49 -26.36 13.80
CA GLY A 588 22.81 -27.67 13.76
C GLY A 588 21.88 -27.95 14.94
N VAL A 589 21.55 -26.92 15.74
CA VAL A 589 20.63 -27.02 16.88
C VAL A 589 19.59 -25.89 16.85
N ALA A 590 18.52 -26.06 17.60
CA ALA A 590 17.48 -25.05 17.81
C ALA A 590 17.50 -24.56 19.26
N GLU A 591 17.28 -23.27 19.47
CA GLU A 591 17.26 -22.66 20.79
C GLU A 591 16.06 -21.74 21.02
N ALA A 592 15.71 -21.57 22.29
CA ALA A 592 14.82 -20.54 22.78
C ALA A 592 15.47 -19.83 23.97
N TRP A 593 15.51 -18.50 23.93
CA TRP A 593 16.05 -17.67 25.01
C TRP A 593 14.96 -16.85 25.69
N ASN A 594 14.84 -17.05 27.00
CA ASN A 594 14.06 -16.24 27.94
C ASN A 594 12.58 -15.99 27.55
N THR A 595 11.95 -17.01 26.95
CA THR A 595 10.58 -16.99 26.46
C THR A 595 9.88 -18.32 26.73
N ASP A 596 8.56 -18.27 26.91
CA ASP A 596 7.70 -19.44 26.69
C ASP A 596 7.54 -19.68 25.19
N PHE A 597 7.24 -20.92 24.84
CA PHE A 597 7.01 -21.28 23.44
C PHE A 597 6.24 -22.60 23.33
N ASN A 598 5.58 -22.80 22.19
CA ASN A 598 5.05 -24.08 21.76
C ASN A 598 5.33 -24.23 20.27
N ILE A 599 6.21 -25.18 19.92
CA ILE A 599 6.66 -25.43 18.55
C ILE A 599 6.22 -26.84 18.16
N TYR A 600 5.37 -26.97 17.14
CA TYR A 600 4.75 -28.26 16.81
C TYR A 600 4.39 -28.47 15.35
N GLN A 601 4.18 -29.75 15.01
CA GLN A 601 3.58 -30.20 13.75
C GLN A 601 2.45 -31.21 14.00
N ASP A 602 1.41 -31.10 13.18
CA ASP A 602 0.31 -32.05 13.09
C ASP A 602 0.59 -33.02 11.94
N LEU A 603 0.98 -34.25 12.26
CA LEU A 603 1.21 -35.30 11.27
C LEU A 603 -0.13 -35.95 10.91
N THR A 604 -0.42 -36.06 9.61
CA THR A 604 -1.62 -36.70 9.07
C THR A 604 -1.28 -37.91 8.19
N GLY A 605 -2.25 -38.81 8.00
CA GLY A 605 -2.09 -40.04 7.21
C GLY A 605 -1.17 -41.09 7.84
N VAL A 606 -0.78 -40.94 9.11
CA VAL A 606 0.16 -41.86 9.77
C VAL A 606 -0.52 -43.15 10.22
N GLN A 607 0.19 -44.28 10.20
CA GLN A 607 -0.36 -45.57 10.64
C GLN A 607 -0.73 -45.57 12.13
N ASN A 608 -1.88 -46.15 12.52
CA ASN A 608 -2.22 -46.33 13.93
C ASN A 608 -1.13 -47.14 14.67
N GLY A 609 -0.81 -46.73 15.89
CA GLY A 609 0.18 -47.41 16.72
C GLY A 609 1.02 -46.45 17.55
N VAL A 610 2.02 -47.00 18.23
CA VAL A 610 2.95 -46.24 19.06
C VAL A 610 4.10 -45.75 18.22
N TYR A 611 4.47 -44.50 18.44
CA TYR A 611 5.64 -43.84 17.88
C TYR A 611 6.57 -43.43 19.00
N LEU A 612 7.87 -43.41 18.71
CA LEU A 612 8.92 -42.95 19.60
C LEU A 612 9.60 -41.74 18.98
N LEU A 613 9.53 -40.60 19.67
CA LEU A 613 10.38 -39.45 19.45
C LEU A 613 11.66 -39.62 20.26
N THR A 614 12.80 -39.62 19.58
CA THR A 614 14.12 -39.52 20.21
C THR A 614 14.71 -38.17 19.84
N VAL A 615 15.11 -37.41 20.85
CA VAL A 615 15.63 -36.05 20.70
C VAL A 615 16.59 -35.76 21.84
N LYS A 616 17.64 -34.99 21.59
CA LYS A 616 18.52 -34.51 22.64
C LYS A 616 18.22 -33.08 22.97
N GLY A 617 18.22 -32.73 24.25
CA GLY A 617 18.03 -31.35 24.65
C GLY A 617 18.06 -31.14 26.14
N PHE A 618 18.30 -29.88 26.51
CA PHE A 618 18.34 -29.45 27.89
C PHE A 618 17.74 -28.06 28.04
N GLU A 619 17.42 -27.73 29.29
CA GLU A 619 17.15 -26.38 29.73
C GLU A 619 18.19 -25.96 30.76
N ARG A 620 18.73 -24.75 30.58
CA ARG A 620 19.54 -24.06 31.58
C ARG A 620 18.72 -22.95 32.21
N LEU A 621 18.70 -22.96 33.54
CA LEU A 621 18.07 -21.96 34.37
C LEU A 621 19.14 -21.01 34.93
N ASP A 622 18.98 -19.72 34.64
CA ASP A 622 19.90 -18.61 34.89
C ASP A 622 21.15 -18.57 33.96
N ASN A 623 21.94 -17.51 34.08
CA ASN A 623 23.13 -17.28 33.30
C ASN A 623 24.29 -18.17 33.76
N GLY A 624 25.06 -18.69 32.79
CA GLY A 624 26.16 -19.62 33.02
C GLY A 624 27.40 -18.99 33.66
N GLY A 625 27.68 -17.69 33.44
CA GLY A 625 28.86 -16.99 33.98
C GLY A 625 30.21 -17.69 33.75
N GLU A 626 31.30 -17.19 34.34
CA GLU A 626 32.54 -17.97 34.49
C GLU A 626 32.40 -18.89 35.72
N ASN A 627 32.93 -20.13 35.66
CA ASN A 627 32.87 -21.14 36.74
C ASN A 627 31.44 -21.50 37.22
N GLY A 628 30.50 -21.68 36.30
CA GLY A 628 29.16 -22.20 36.62
C GLY A 628 28.14 -21.14 37.04
N GLY A 629 28.59 -19.94 37.45
CA GLY A 629 27.75 -18.78 37.65
C GLY A 629 26.51 -19.01 38.54
N ASN A 630 25.44 -18.26 38.27
CA ASN A 630 24.17 -18.40 39.00
C ASN A 630 23.46 -19.72 38.67
N ALA A 631 23.64 -20.26 37.46
CA ALA A 631 23.01 -21.50 37.03
C ALA A 631 23.46 -22.71 37.86
N TRP A 632 24.77 -22.86 38.07
CA TRP A 632 25.32 -23.92 38.93
C TRP A 632 24.91 -23.72 40.38
N LYS A 633 24.99 -22.48 40.88
CA LYS A 633 24.58 -22.18 42.26
C LYS A 633 23.16 -22.65 42.52
N ARG A 634 22.21 -22.35 41.62
CA ARG A 634 20.82 -22.82 41.73
C ARG A 634 20.69 -24.33 41.69
N TRP A 635 21.37 -24.98 40.74
CA TRP A 635 21.37 -26.44 40.64
C TRP A 635 21.90 -27.11 41.92
N ASN A 636 23.00 -26.58 42.46
CA ASN A 636 23.64 -27.08 43.67
C ASN A 636 22.80 -26.81 44.93
N GLU A 637 22.22 -25.61 45.07
CA GLU A 637 21.29 -25.29 46.18
C GLU A 637 20.05 -26.19 46.16
N ALA A 638 19.60 -26.60 44.97
CA ALA A 638 18.54 -27.59 44.82
C ALA A 638 19.00 -29.05 45.00
N ASN A 639 20.28 -29.30 45.35
CA ASN A 639 20.89 -30.64 45.43
C ASN A 639 20.67 -31.49 44.16
N GLY A 640 20.71 -30.85 42.99
CA GLY A 640 20.42 -31.48 41.71
C GLY A 640 18.98 -31.96 41.54
N GLN A 641 18.04 -31.43 42.32
CA GLN A 641 16.63 -31.77 42.21
C GLN A 641 15.88 -30.71 41.39
N ASN A 642 14.93 -31.19 40.59
CA ASN A 642 14.02 -30.36 39.79
C ASN A 642 12.91 -29.75 40.70
N THR A 643 13.27 -28.77 41.53
CA THR A 643 12.37 -28.14 42.53
C THR A 643 12.57 -26.63 42.62
N GLY A 644 11.57 -25.92 43.17
CA GLY A 644 11.64 -24.47 43.41
C GLY A 644 11.99 -23.66 42.15
N ASP A 645 12.96 -22.76 42.28
CA ASP A 645 13.49 -21.93 41.19
C ASP A 645 14.39 -22.70 40.19
N ASN A 646 14.78 -23.94 40.52
CA ASN A 646 15.54 -24.85 39.63
C ASN A 646 14.60 -25.76 38.81
N LYS A 647 13.31 -25.42 38.76
CA LYS A 647 12.32 -26.26 38.09
C LYS A 647 12.40 -26.13 36.57
N ILE A 648 12.66 -27.24 35.87
CA ILE A 648 12.61 -27.35 34.41
C ILE A 648 11.18 -27.08 33.94
N LYS A 649 11.05 -26.23 32.92
CA LYS A 649 9.78 -25.78 32.35
C LYS A 649 9.63 -26.13 30.89
N SER A 650 10.61 -26.80 30.31
CA SER A 650 10.61 -27.22 28.91
C SER A 650 10.39 -28.72 28.80
N ALA A 651 9.61 -29.14 27.81
CA ALA A 651 9.26 -30.54 27.57
C ALA A 651 9.22 -30.87 26.08
N PHE A 652 9.61 -32.10 25.77
CA PHE A 652 9.30 -32.75 24.50
C PHE A 652 7.97 -33.48 24.62
N TYR A 653 7.14 -33.45 23.57
CA TYR A 653 5.87 -34.15 23.58
C TYR A 653 5.55 -34.86 22.26
N LEU A 654 4.85 -35.99 22.39
CA LEU A 654 4.36 -36.80 21.29
C LEU A 654 2.95 -37.31 21.63
N GLY A 655 1.95 -36.86 20.87
CA GLY A 655 0.55 -36.99 21.25
C GLY A 655 0.26 -36.23 22.54
N ARG A 656 -0.34 -36.91 23.52
CA ARG A 656 -0.62 -36.36 24.87
C ARG A 656 0.41 -36.76 25.93
N ASN A 657 1.50 -37.40 25.52
CA ASN A 657 2.56 -37.80 26.43
C ASN A 657 3.72 -36.81 26.35
N GLU A 658 4.29 -36.47 27.51
CA GLU A 658 5.26 -35.39 27.65
C GLU A 658 6.39 -35.83 28.58
N VAL A 659 7.62 -35.43 28.26
CA VAL A 659 8.79 -35.68 29.10
C VAL A 659 9.57 -34.39 29.25
N LEU A 660 9.86 -34.01 30.50
CA LEU A 660 10.66 -32.83 30.80
C LEU A 660 12.07 -32.98 30.23
N MET A 661 12.64 -31.87 29.76
CA MET A 661 14.01 -31.84 29.28
C MET A 661 14.99 -32.00 30.44
N HIS A 662 16.23 -32.36 30.13
CA HIS A 662 17.30 -32.44 31.12
C HIS A 662 17.68 -31.06 31.65
N ASN A 663 18.15 -30.98 32.89
CA ASN A 663 18.95 -29.82 33.28
C ASN A 663 20.33 -29.89 32.60
N VAL A 664 20.87 -28.74 32.19
CA VAL A 664 22.21 -28.67 31.55
C VAL A 664 23.32 -29.35 32.39
N PHE A 665 23.22 -29.38 33.71
CA PHE A 665 24.25 -30.00 34.58
C PHE A 665 24.15 -31.53 34.69
N GLU A 666 23.08 -32.15 34.21
CA GLU A 666 22.96 -33.62 34.22
C GLU A 666 23.96 -34.30 33.27
N GLY A 667 24.39 -33.60 32.22
CA GLY A 667 25.37 -34.08 31.24
C GLY A 667 26.80 -33.60 31.48
N ALA A 668 27.16 -33.22 32.70
CA ALA A 668 28.50 -32.68 33.00
C ALA A 668 29.62 -33.73 32.76
N LEU A 669 30.65 -33.35 31.99
CA LEU A 669 31.75 -34.24 31.58
C LEU A 669 33.09 -33.85 32.22
N PRO A 670 33.98 -34.81 32.55
CA PRO A 670 35.26 -34.51 33.20
C PRO A 670 36.27 -33.80 32.29
N THR A 671 36.05 -33.80 30.98
CA THR A 671 36.93 -33.18 29.98
C THR A 671 36.14 -32.27 29.05
N LYS A 672 36.73 -31.13 28.70
CA LYS A 672 36.15 -30.17 27.75
C LYS A 672 35.87 -30.85 26.40
N LEU A 673 34.66 -30.69 25.87
CA LEU A 673 34.20 -31.37 24.64
C LEU A 673 34.01 -30.40 23.46
N GLY A 674 34.93 -30.37 22.51
CA GLY A 674 34.88 -29.45 21.37
C GLY A 674 35.32 -28.01 21.68
N GLU A 675 35.23 -27.12 20.68
CA GLU A 675 35.83 -25.77 20.75
C GLU A 675 34.92 -24.68 21.34
N GLY A 676 33.61 -24.94 21.47
CA GLY A 676 32.63 -23.99 22.00
C GLY A 676 32.85 -23.60 23.47
N SER A 677 32.15 -22.56 23.90
CA SER A 677 32.11 -22.07 25.27
C SER A 677 31.45 -23.09 26.20
N GLN A 678 32.06 -23.36 27.34
CA GLN A 678 31.57 -24.30 28.36
C GLN A 678 31.73 -23.69 29.74
N ILE A 679 30.85 -24.07 30.66
CA ILE A 679 30.95 -23.67 32.07
C ILE A 679 31.33 -24.87 32.92
N LEU A 680 32.01 -24.60 34.04
CA LEU A 680 32.41 -25.61 35.02
C LEU A 680 31.33 -25.75 36.09
N ASP A 681 31.03 -26.98 36.49
CA ASP A 681 30.33 -27.25 37.73
C ASP A 681 31.25 -27.14 38.96
N GLY A 682 30.71 -27.38 40.15
CA GLY A 682 31.44 -27.28 41.42
C GLY A 682 32.53 -28.35 41.60
N ASP A 683 32.47 -29.43 40.82
CA ASP A 683 33.46 -30.52 40.78
C ASP A 683 34.50 -30.32 39.65
N GLY A 684 34.41 -29.23 38.89
CA GLY A 684 35.29 -28.93 37.77
C GLY A 684 34.97 -29.70 36.48
N LYS A 685 33.75 -30.23 36.33
CA LYS A 685 33.26 -30.84 35.09
C LYS A 685 32.63 -29.80 34.17
N TYR A 686 32.67 -30.06 32.87
CA TYR A 686 32.26 -29.14 31.82
C TYR A 686 30.81 -29.39 31.37
N THR A 687 30.06 -28.33 31.12
CA THR A 687 28.73 -28.35 30.48
C THR A 687 28.60 -27.31 29.37
N PRO A 688 27.66 -27.45 28.43
CA PRO A 688 27.45 -26.50 27.33
C PRO A 688 27.10 -25.07 27.78
N ASN A 689 27.65 -24.07 27.10
CA ASN A 689 27.36 -22.65 27.34
C ASN A 689 27.03 -21.84 26.07
N ASP A 690 27.13 -22.46 24.90
CA ASP A 690 26.70 -21.88 23.62
C ASP A 690 26.17 -22.98 22.66
N LYS A 691 25.65 -22.58 21.50
CA LYS A 691 25.13 -23.53 20.50
C LYS A 691 26.20 -24.48 19.96
N VAL A 692 27.46 -24.04 19.88
CA VAL A 692 28.58 -24.84 19.34
C VAL A 692 28.91 -25.99 20.29
N SER A 693 29.08 -25.69 21.58
CA SER A 693 29.27 -26.70 22.62
C SER A 693 28.05 -27.60 22.76
N ALA A 694 26.82 -27.06 22.73
CA ALA A 694 25.62 -27.89 22.79
C ALA A 694 25.55 -28.90 21.65
N ALA A 695 25.85 -28.49 20.41
CA ALA A 695 25.93 -29.39 19.26
C ALA A 695 26.99 -30.50 19.45
N ALA A 696 28.15 -30.17 20.02
CA ALA A 696 29.19 -31.15 20.32
C ALA A 696 28.74 -32.19 21.37
N TYR A 697 28.04 -31.76 22.42
CA TYR A 697 27.45 -32.67 23.42
C TYR A 697 26.35 -33.53 22.81
N PHE A 698 25.47 -32.97 21.97
CA PHE A 698 24.46 -33.76 21.28
C PHE A 698 25.06 -34.76 20.28
N ALA A 699 26.27 -34.54 19.78
CA ALA A 699 27.01 -35.52 18.98
C ALA A 699 27.71 -36.60 19.83
N ASN A 700 27.87 -36.39 21.14
CA ASN A 700 28.56 -37.30 22.05
C ASN A 700 27.61 -38.30 22.73
N GLY A 701 27.69 -39.57 22.34
CA GLY A 701 26.98 -40.66 23.02
C GLY A 701 25.46 -40.44 23.11
N ASN A 702 24.88 -40.64 24.30
CA ASN A 702 23.45 -40.44 24.57
C ASN A 702 23.19 -39.28 25.55
N ASP A 703 24.16 -38.37 25.71
CA ASP A 703 24.01 -37.25 26.64
C ASP A 703 22.81 -36.39 26.23
N TYR A 704 22.01 -36.03 27.23
CA TYR A 704 20.74 -35.28 27.08
C TYR A 704 19.68 -35.95 26.20
N GLU A 705 19.78 -37.26 25.89
CA GLU A 705 18.76 -37.98 25.11
C GLU A 705 17.46 -38.18 25.90
N THR A 706 16.37 -37.64 25.34
CA THR A 706 15.00 -37.85 25.81
C THR A 706 14.22 -38.73 24.84
N LYS A 707 13.47 -39.68 25.38
CA LYS A 707 12.57 -40.58 24.65
C LYS A 707 11.14 -40.30 25.03
N VAL A 708 10.31 -39.96 24.05
CA VAL A 708 8.87 -39.70 24.24
C VAL A 708 8.07 -40.65 23.38
N TYR A 709 7.21 -41.45 24.00
CA TYR A 709 6.31 -42.36 23.30
C TYR A 709 4.93 -41.73 23.16
N GLY A 710 4.32 -41.81 21.98
CA GLY A 710 2.97 -41.29 21.73
C GLY A 710 2.15 -42.26 20.89
N ILE A 711 0.83 -42.20 21.03
CA ILE A 711 -0.10 -43.02 20.25
C ILE A 711 -0.65 -42.18 19.10
N ALA A 712 -0.50 -42.68 17.88
CA ALA A 712 -1.25 -42.20 16.73
C ALA A 712 -2.54 -43.02 16.55
N VAL A 713 -3.64 -42.32 16.33
CA VAL A 713 -4.96 -42.89 16.07
C VAL A 713 -5.66 -42.05 15.01
N GLU A 714 -6.52 -42.66 14.20
CA GLU A 714 -7.25 -41.99 13.11
C GLU A 714 -6.35 -41.25 12.12
N GLY A 715 -5.14 -41.77 11.88
CA GLY A 715 -4.21 -41.13 10.95
C GLY A 715 -3.51 -39.88 11.51
N LYS A 716 -3.65 -39.57 12.80
CA LYS A 716 -3.18 -38.30 13.39
C LYS A 716 -2.16 -38.51 14.50
N LEU A 717 -1.14 -37.67 14.51
CA LEU A 717 -0.16 -37.57 15.60
C LEU A 717 0.40 -36.15 15.68
N ARG A 718 0.31 -35.52 16.85
CA ARG A 718 1.01 -34.24 17.11
C ARG A 718 2.38 -34.50 17.72
N ILE A 719 3.38 -33.77 17.25
CA ILE A 719 4.74 -33.77 17.78
C ILE A 719 5.16 -32.33 18.10
N GLY A 720 5.87 -32.12 19.20
CA GLY A 720 6.40 -30.80 19.48
C GLY A 720 7.34 -30.68 20.67
N ILE A 721 7.77 -29.44 20.89
CA ILE A 721 8.60 -28.97 21.99
C ILE A 721 7.90 -27.75 22.57
N LYS A 722 7.83 -27.64 23.90
CA LYS A 722 7.21 -26.48 24.54
C LYS A 722 7.92 -26.07 25.82
N SER A 723 7.76 -24.81 26.19
CA SER A 723 8.05 -24.26 27.50
C SER A 723 6.75 -23.72 28.10
N PHE A 724 6.36 -24.18 29.30
CA PHE A 724 5.04 -23.91 29.88
C PHE A 724 4.85 -22.47 30.36
N GLU A 725 5.94 -21.77 30.67
CA GLU A 725 5.94 -20.38 31.11
C GLU A 725 7.37 -19.82 31.08
N LYS A 726 7.49 -18.51 30.96
CA LYS A 726 8.76 -17.82 31.17
C LYS A 726 9.13 -17.85 32.66
N ASN A 727 10.39 -18.13 32.96
CA ASN A 727 10.93 -17.94 34.32
C ASN A 727 10.93 -16.46 34.72
N ALA A 728 10.00 -16.05 35.58
CA ALA A 728 9.92 -14.68 36.08
C ALA A 728 11.18 -14.34 36.88
N GLY A 729 11.95 -13.35 36.42
CA GLY A 729 13.15 -12.86 37.11
C GLY A 729 14.41 -13.73 36.98
N VAL A 730 14.35 -14.85 36.24
CA VAL A 730 15.49 -15.76 36.03
C VAL A 730 15.65 -16.01 34.54
N ALA A 731 16.88 -15.88 34.01
CA ALA A 731 17.13 -16.18 32.60
C ALA A 731 16.84 -17.66 32.31
N GLN A 732 16.38 -17.98 31.10
CA GLN A 732 16.05 -19.34 30.69
C GLN A 732 16.64 -19.59 29.30
N TRP A 733 17.28 -20.73 29.11
CA TRP A 733 17.85 -21.11 27.82
C TRP A 733 17.54 -22.56 27.51
N THR A 734 16.76 -22.79 26.48
CA THR A 734 16.34 -24.13 26.07
C THR A 734 16.98 -24.45 24.72
N LEU A 735 17.53 -25.67 24.60
CA LEU A 735 18.27 -26.12 23.42
C LEU A 735 17.91 -27.55 23.06
N TRP A 736 17.77 -27.83 21.77
CA TRP A 736 17.50 -29.18 21.30
C TRP A 736 18.12 -29.49 19.93
N SER A 737 18.33 -30.78 19.70
CA SER A 737 18.85 -31.35 18.47
C SER A 737 17.74 -31.52 17.41
N PRO A 738 18.11 -31.88 16.16
CA PRO A 738 17.19 -32.51 15.22
C PRO A 738 16.39 -33.66 15.85
N LEU A 739 15.17 -33.84 15.36
CA LEU A 739 14.22 -34.84 15.86
C LEU A 739 14.36 -36.15 15.08
N LYS A 740 14.21 -37.28 15.78
CA LYS A 740 14.10 -38.61 15.17
C LYS A 740 12.78 -39.27 15.56
N LEU A 741 12.05 -39.79 14.58
CA LEU A 741 10.78 -40.48 14.80
C LEU A 741 10.87 -41.95 14.36
N THR A 742 10.45 -42.86 15.23
CA THR A 742 10.43 -44.30 14.96
C THR A 742 9.01 -44.83 15.16
N TYR A 743 8.49 -45.63 14.22
CA TYR A 743 7.23 -46.35 14.40
C TYR A 743 7.48 -47.63 15.19
N ILE A 744 6.97 -47.73 16.41
CA ILE A 744 7.22 -48.88 17.30
C ILE A 744 6.28 -50.05 16.98
N GLY A 745 5.05 -49.76 16.55
CA GLY A 745 4.06 -50.77 16.17
C GLY A 745 2.73 -50.61 16.90
N LYS A 746 1.74 -51.43 16.52
CA LYS A 746 0.36 -51.36 17.01
C LYS A 746 -0.03 -52.46 17.98
N GLU A 747 0.92 -53.23 18.48
CA GLU A 747 0.64 -54.33 19.43
C GLU A 747 0.23 -53.77 20.79
N ALA A 748 -0.67 -54.48 21.49
CA ALA A 748 -1.19 -54.06 22.81
C ALA A 748 -0.07 -53.81 23.83
N SER A 749 1.00 -54.61 23.80
CA SER A 749 2.19 -54.45 24.66
C SER A 749 2.91 -53.11 24.49
N ASN A 750 2.83 -52.50 23.32
CA ASN A 750 3.40 -51.17 23.06
C ASN A 750 2.45 -50.06 23.52
N VAL A 751 1.14 -50.24 23.32
CA VAL A 751 0.11 -49.22 23.58
C VAL A 751 -0.13 -49.04 25.09
N THR A 752 -0.14 -50.13 25.87
CA THR A 752 -0.48 -50.11 27.29
C THR A 752 0.32 -49.09 28.12
N PRO A 753 1.67 -49.05 28.09
CA PRO A 753 2.44 -48.11 28.90
C PRO A 753 2.15 -46.64 28.56
N VAL A 754 1.94 -46.34 27.28
CA VAL A 754 1.66 -44.97 26.83
C VAL A 754 0.27 -44.53 27.26
N LEU A 755 -0.74 -45.41 27.09
CA LEU A 755 -2.11 -45.14 27.52
C LEU A 755 -2.19 -44.96 29.05
N GLN A 756 -1.47 -45.76 29.84
CA GLN A 756 -1.40 -45.61 31.29
C GLN A 756 -0.83 -44.24 31.71
N ASN A 757 0.24 -43.78 31.06
CA ASN A 757 0.83 -42.48 31.38
C ASN A 757 -0.13 -41.31 31.05
N VAL A 758 -0.78 -41.36 29.89
CA VAL A 758 -1.77 -40.35 29.50
C VAL A 758 -2.99 -40.39 30.42
N THR A 759 -3.39 -41.58 30.88
CA THR A 759 -4.47 -41.75 31.87
C THR A 759 -4.10 -41.12 33.21
N ALA A 760 -2.86 -41.28 33.69
CA ALA A 760 -2.39 -40.62 34.91
C ALA A 760 -2.40 -39.08 34.78
N SER A 761 -1.95 -38.57 33.63
CA SER A 761 -2.02 -37.12 33.36
C SER A 761 -3.46 -36.59 33.34
N ALA A 762 -4.39 -37.36 32.77
CA ALA A 762 -5.81 -37.04 32.77
C ALA A 762 -6.42 -37.03 34.19
N GLN A 763 -5.98 -37.93 35.08
CA GLN A 763 -6.38 -37.94 36.49
C GLN A 763 -5.97 -36.64 37.19
N THR A 764 -4.73 -36.17 36.98
CA THR A 764 -4.27 -34.88 37.54
C THR A 764 -5.07 -33.69 36.99
N LEU A 765 -5.44 -33.71 35.71
CA LEU A 765 -6.33 -32.67 35.15
C LEU A 765 -7.70 -32.67 35.82
N ALA A 766 -8.26 -33.86 36.10
CA ALA A 766 -9.58 -34.00 36.72
C ALA A 766 -9.66 -33.41 38.15
N GLU A 767 -8.53 -33.25 38.84
CA GLU A 767 -8.49 -32.60 40.17
C GLU A 767 -8.80 -31.10 40.10
N LYS A 768 -8.52 -30.45 38.97
CA LYS A 768 -8.71 -29.00 38.80
C LYS A 768 -10.19 -28.62 38.71
N ALA A 769 -10.49 -27.36 39.07
CA ALA A 769 -11.82 -26.79 38.88
C ALA A 769 -12.09 -26.56 37.39
N MET A 770 -13.26 -27.02 36.92
CA MET A 770 -13.69 -26.93 35.54
C MET A 770 -15.22 -27.15 35.45
N TYR A 771 -15.78 -27.05 34.24
CA TYR A 771 -17.18 -27.35 33.99
C TYR A 771 -17.49 -28.83 34.30
N GLY A 772 -18.55 -29.07 35.06
CA GLY A 772 -18.92 -30.37 35.61
C GLY A 772 -19.16 -31.43 34.54
N THR A 773 -19.74 -31.06 33.39
CA THR A 773 -19.93 -31.98 32.26
C THR A 773 -18.60 -32.44 31.67
N HIS A 774 -17.63 -31.53 31.49
CA HIS A 774 -16.30 -31.90 31.00
C HIS A 774 -15.55 -32.75 32.03
N LYS A 775 -15.66 -32.40 33.33
CA LYS A 775 -15.08 -33.20 34.43
C LYS A 775 -15.65 -34.63 34.47
N SER A 776 -16.96 -34.76 34.30
CA SER A 776 -17.64 -36.07 34.26
C SER A 776 -17.19 -36.90 33.06
N ALA A 777 -17.15 -36.29 31.87
CA ALA A 777 -16.67 -36.93 30.64
C ALA A 777 -15.21 -37.38 30.77
N LEU A 778 -14.35 -36.54 31.34
CA LEU A 778 -12.94 -36.86 31.61
C LEU A 778 -12.81 -38.05 32.57
N ASN A 779 -13.57 -38.05 33.68
CA ASN A 779 -13.57 -39.17 34.62
C ASN A 779 -14.06 -40.48 33.98
N THR A 780 -15.10 -40.42 33.14
CA THR A 780 -15.56 -41.59 32.37
C THR A 780 -14.50 -42.10 31.40
N ALA A 781 -13.84 -41.19 30.67
CA ALA A 781 -12.79 -41.57 29.74
C ALA A 781 -11.56 -42.15 30.46
N VAL A 782 -11.18 -41.62 31.63
CA VAL A 782 -10.14 -42.17 32.51
C VAL A 782 -10.48 -43.59 32.95
N ALA A 783 -11.73 -43.84 33.38
CA ALA A 783 -12.16 -45.17 33.78
C ALA A 783 -12.12 -46.16 32.59
N ASN A 784 -12.57 -45.74 31.41
CA ASN A 784 -12.55 -46.55 30.20
C ASN A 784 -11.12 -46.87 29.74
N ALA A 785 -10.21 -45.89 29.77
CA ALA A 785 -8.80 -46.10 29.47
C ALA A 785 -8.13 -47.06 30.46
N THR A 786 -8.41 -46.88 31.76
CA THR A 786 -7.93 -47.79 32.81
C THR A 786 -8.38 -49.23 32.54
N ASN A 787 -9.66 -49.43 32.24
CA ASN A 787 -10.21 -50.75 31.92
C ASN A 787 -9.59 -51.34 30.64
N ALA A 788 -9.43 -50.55 29.58
CA ALA A 788 -8.84 -51.00 28.32
C ALA A 788 -7.40 -51.51 28.50
N THR A 789 -6.61 -50.91 29.40
CA THR A 789 -5.23 -51.34 29.68
C THR A 789 -5.11 -52.68 30.42
N THR A 790 -6.22 -53.23 30.93
CA THR A 790 -6.24 -54.55 31.60
C THR A 790 -6.43 -55.73 30.62
N GLY A 791 -6.91 -55.47 29.40
CA GLY A 791 -7.13 -56.45 28.35
C GLY A 791 -6.01 -56.48 27.30
N SER A 792 -6.20 -57.26 26.23
CA SER A 792 -5.28 -57.35 25.07
C SER A 792 -5.88 -56.83 23.76
N ASP A 793 -7.11 -56.31 23.78
CA ASP A 793 -7.77 -55.73 22.61
C ASP A 793 -7.21 -54.34 22.31
N VAL A 794 -6.30 -54.28 21.34
CA VAL A 794 -5.65 -53.03 20.95
C VAL A 794 -6.61 -52.03 20.29
N ASN A 795 -7.69 -52.50 19.65
CA ASN A 795 -8.70 -51.60 19.08
C ASN A 795 -9.51 -50.91 20.18
N ALA A 796 -9.83 -51.65 21.25
CA ALA A 796 -10.44 -51.06 22.45
C ALA A 796 -9.51 -50.04 23.11
N MET A 797 -8.19 -50.30 23.17
CA MET A 797 -7.20 -49.32 23.67
C MET A 797 -7.13 -48.06 22.81
N PHE A 798 -7.11 -48.18 21.48
CA PHE A 798 -7.14 -47.01 20.59
C PHE A 798 -8.44 -46.21 20.73
N THR A 799 -9.58 -46.89 20.85
CA THR A 799 -10.89 -46.24 21.08
C THR A 799 -10.90 -45.48 22.41
N ALA A 800 -10.40 -46.11 23.48
CA ALA A 800 -10.31 -45.48 24.79
C ALA A 800 -9.32 -44.30 24.81
N TYR A 801 -8.17 -44.42 24.12
CA TYR A 801 -7.23 -43.31 23.96
C TYR A 801 -7.85 -42.13 23.22
N ALA A 802 -8.55 -42.36 22.10
CA ALA A 802 -9.21 -41.29 21.35
C ALA A 802 -10.25 -40.55 22.21
N ALA A 803 -11.09 -41.30 22.96
CA ALA A 803 -12.06 -40.71 23.88
C ALA A 803 -11.39 -39.93 25.03
N LEU A 804 -10.29 -40.45 25.58
CA LEU A 804 -9.52 -39.80 26.64
C LEU A 804 -8.89 -38.48 26.17
N VAL A 805 -8.23 -38.49 25.01
CA VAL A 805 -7.64 -37.29 24.41
C VAL A 805 -8.72 -36.23 24.22
N LYS A 806 -9.88 -36.60 23.66
CA LYS A 806 -10.98 -35.68 23.44
C LYS A 806 -11.50 -35.04 24.73
N ALA A 807 -11.69 -35.84 25.78
CA ALA A 807 -12.13 -35.31 27.08
C ALA A 807 -11.08 -34.42 27.74
N MET A 808 -9.78 -34.71 27.55
CA MET A 808 -8.70 -33.86 28.02
C MET A 808 -8.66 -32.51 27.28
N GLU A 809 -8.94 -32.46 25.97
CA GLU A 809 -9.02 -31.19 25.21
C GLU A 809 -10.17 -30.29 25.72
N ASP A 810 -11.32 -30.89 26.01
CA ASP A 810 -12.46 -30.16 26.57
C ASP A 810 -12.12 -29.64 28.00
N ALA A 811 -11.31 -30.38 28.77
CA ALA A 811 -10.79 -29.94 30.05
C ALA A 811 -9.75 -28.82 29.91
N ASP A 812 -8.82 -28.90 28.95
CA ASP A 812 -7.80 -27.88 28.66
C ASP A 812 -8.42 -26.53 28.31
N THR A 813 -9.62 -26.53 27.71
CA THR A 813 -10.38 -25.30 27.45
C THR A 813 -11.12 -24.81 28.70
N SER A 814 -11.66 -25.73 29.50
CA SER A 814 -12.50 -25.36 30.65
C SER A 814 -11.72 -24.90 31.87
N ILE A 815 -10.53 -25.45 32.13
CA ILE A 815 -9.71 -25.12 33.29
C ILE A 815 -9.29 -23.64 33.27
N PRO A 816 -8.71 -23.08 32.17
CA PRO A 816 -8.32 -21.67 32.12
C PRO A 816 -9.50 -20.70 32.28
N ALA A 817 -10.68 -21.06 31.77
CA ALA A 817 -11.89 -20.26 31.96
C ALA A 817 -12.29 -20.19 33.45
N TYR A 818 -12.17 -21.30 34.17
CA TYR A 818 -12.41 -21.35 35.61
C TYR A 818 -11.33 -20.64 36.43
N VAL A 819 -10.06 -20.69 36.03
CA VAL A 819 -8.98 -19.88 36.63
C VAL A 819 -9.27 -18.38 36.48
N SER A 820 -9.72 -17.96 35.29
CA SER A 820 -10.11 -16.57 35.01
C SER A 820 -11.33 -16.15 35.84
N LEU A 821 -12.31 -17.05 36.00
CA LEU A 821 -13.50 -16.84 36.81
C LEU A 821 -13.16 -16.66 38.30
N ASP A 822 -12.27 -17.50 38.82
CA ASP A 822 -11.80 -17.40 40.21
C ASP A 822 -11.00 -16.11 40.45
N SER A 823 -10.13 -15.73 39.50
CA SER A 823 -9.41 -14.45 39.54
C SER A 823 -10.36 -13.25 39.54
N ALA A 824 -11.42 -13.30 38.72
CA ALA A 824 -12.45 -12.26 38.70
C ALA A 824 -13.22 -12.17 40.02
N LYS A 825 -13.58 -13.33 40.62
CA LYS A 825 -14.20 -13.38 41.96
C LYS A 825 -13.30 -12.73 43.01
N THR A 826 -12.00 -12.99 43.00
CA THR A 826 -11.03 -12.34 43.90
C THR A 826 -11.01 -10.83 43.69
N ALA A 827 -10.90 -10.37 42.44
CA ALA A 827 -10.94 -8.94 42.12
C ALA A 827 -12.25 -8.25 42.55
N LEU A 828 -13.39 -8.95 42.43
CA LEU A 828 -14.69 -8.46 42.92
C LEU A 828 -14.69 -8.33 44.45
N THR A 829 -14.12 -9.31 45.14
CA THR A 829 -13.98 -9.31 46.61
C THR A 829 -13.18 -8.08 47.08
N ASP A 830 -12.05 -7.83 46.44
CA ASP A 830 -11.20 -6.68 46.74
C ASP A 830 -11.91 -5.35 46.46
N ALA A 831 -12.66 -5.26 45.35
CA ALA A 831 -13.46 -4.09 45.02
C ALA A 831 -14.59 -3.84 46.03
N ILE A 832 -15.29 -4.88 46.48
CA ILE A 832 -16.32 -4.77 47.53
C ILE A 832 -15.69 -4.19 48.80
N ASN A 833 -14.55 -4.72 49.24
CA ASN A 833 -13.86 -4.26 50.44
C ASN A 833 -13.37 -2.81 50.30
N THR A 834 -12.92 -2.41 49.11
CA THR A 834 -12.39 -1.07 48.84
C THR A 834 -13.48 -0.01 48.79
N TYR A 835 -14.62 -0.30 48.15
CA TYR A 835 -15.64 0.71 47.83
C TYR A 835 -16.91 0.61 48.70
N SER A 836 -16.96 -0.27 49.70
CA SER A 836 -18.16 -0.47 50.53
C SER A 836 -18.66 0.78 51.25
N ALA A 837 -17.79 1.74 51.54
CA ALA A 837 -18.16 2.98 52.22
C ALA A 837 -18.81 4.03 51.30
N THR A 838 -18.56 3.96 49.99
CA THR A 838 -18.96 5.01 49.02
C THR A 838 -19.95 4.51 47.98
N ALA A 839 -19.94 3.23 47.63
CA ALA A 839 -20.82 2.63 46.64
C ALA A 839 -22.30 2.67 47.05
N SER A 840 -23.21 2.64 46.08
CA SER A 840 -24.65 2.54 46.37
C SER A 840 -25.02 1.18 46.96
N THR A 841 -26.05 1.14 47.82
CA THR A 841 -26.57 -0.10 48.42
C THR A 841 -26.94 -1.14 47.35
N THR A 842 -27.52 -0.70 46.23
CA THR A 842 -27.85 -1.56 45.09
C THR A 842 -26.59 -2.20 44.49
N ALA A 843 -25.56 -1.41 44.18
CA ALA A 843 -24.33 -1.93 43.59
C ALA A 843 -23.61 -2.90 44.54
N LEU A 844 -23.63 -2.62 45.85
CA LEU A 844 -23.04 -3.51 46.87
C LEU A 844 -23.79 -4.84 46.99
N ASN A 845 -25.11 -4.82 46.98
CA ASN A 845 -25.91 -6.05 47.04
C ASN A 845 -25.71 -6.89 45.78
N GLU A 846 -25.78 -6.29 44.58
CA GLU A 846 -25.54 -6.98 43.31
C GLU A 846 -24.14 -7.63 43.26
N ALA A 847 -23.11 -6.93 43.76
CA ALA A 847 -21.75 -7.45 43.82
C ALA A 847 -21.61 -8.63 44.81
N LYS A 848 -22.22 -8.54 46.00
CA LYS A 848 -22.20 -9.63 47.00
C LYS A 848 -22.97 -10.86 46.51
N ASP A 849 -24.12 -10.65 45.86
CA ASP A 849 -24.91 -11.73 45.27
C ASP A 849 -24.12 -12.43 44.15
N MET A 850 -23.41 -11.66 43.33
CA MET A 850 -22.51 -12.22 42.31
C MET A 850 -21.35 -12.99 42.95
N GLN A 851 -20.69 -12.45 43.98
CA GLN A 851 -19.62 -13.15 44.70
C GLN A 851 -20.06 -14.51 45.25
N ASN A 852 -21.26 -14.59 45.85
CA ASN A 852 -21.86 -15.83 46.33
C ASN A 852 -22.18 -16.79 45.17
N THR A 853 -22.77 -16.27 44.10
CA THR A 853 -23.08 -17.04 42.88
C THR A 853 -21.83 -17.67 42.29
N LEU A 854 -20.73 -16.90 42.17
CA LEU A 854 -19.47 -17.38 41.66
C LEU A 854 -18.83 -18.43 42.57
N THR A 855 -18.89 -18.24 43.88
CA THR A 855 -18.36 -19.21 44.85
C THR A 855 -19.04 -20.57 44.71
N ALA A 856 -20.38 -20.58 44.61
CA ALA A 856 -21.15 -21.80 44.38
C ALA A 856 -20.87 -22.41 42.99
N ALA A 857 -20.86 -21.58 41.94
CA ALA A 857 -20.68 -22.03 40.56
C ALA A 857 -19.28 -22.62 40.29
N ILE A 858 -18.23 -22.03 40.86
CA ILE A 858 -16.86 -22.55 40.77
C ILE A 858 -16.76 -23.90 41.47
N SER A 859 -17.28 -24.00 42.69
CA SER A 859 -17.20 -25.22 43.50
C SER A 859 -17.97 -26.39 42.87
N ALA A 860 -19.15 -26.11 42.30
CA ALA A 860 -20.02 -27.13 41.70
C ALA A 860 -19.75 -27.36 40.20
N GLY A 861 -18.94 -26.53 39.54
CA GLY A 861 -18.67 -26.68 38.11
C GLY A 861 -19.89 -26.41 37.23
N THR A 862 -20.79 -25.49 37.58
CA THR A 862 -22.10 -25.38 36.90
C THR A 862 -22.11 -24.58 35.60
N LEU A 863 -21.07 -23.79 35.33
CA LEU A 863 -21.00 -22.89 34.18
C LEU A 863 -20.18 -23.53 33.06
N ASN A 864 -20.73 -23.58 31.85
CA ASN A 864 -19.92 -23.93 30.69
C ASN A 864 -18.87 -22.83 30.40
N VAL A 865 -17.94 -23.11 29.48
CA VAL A 865 -16.83 -22.19 29.16
C VAL A 865 -17.31 -20.79 28.79
N THR A 866 -18.33 -20.69 27.92
CA THR A 866 -18.85 -19.41 27.45
C THR A 866 -19.52 -18.63 28.58
N GLU A 867 -20.28 -19.32 29.44
CA GLU A 867 -20.93 -18.72 30.61
C GLU A 867 -19.92 -18.23 31.64
N ALA A 868 -18.87 -19.02 31.93
CA ALA A 868 -17.80 -18.61 32.84
C ALA A 868 -17.12 -17.31 32.35
N LEU A 869 -16.76 -17.25 31.07
CA LEU A 869 -16.16 -16.03 30.48
C LEU A 869 -17.14 -14.85 30.42
N ALA A 870 -18.44 -15.10 30.23
CA ALA A 870 -19.46 -14.07 30.32
C ALA A 870 -19.55 -13.50 31.74
N LYS A 871 -19.50 -14.35 32.77
CA LYS A 871 -19.46 -13.93 34.17
C LYS A 871 -18.23 -13.11 34.51
N VAL A 872 -17.05 -13.45 33.97
CA VAL A 872 -15.84 -12.60 34.12
C VAL A 872 -16.11 -11.16 33.64
N ASN A 873 -16.84 -11.00 32.53
CA ASN A 873 -17.20 -9.67 32.03
C ASN A 873 -18.29 -8.98 32.87
N GLU A 874 -19.30 -9.71 33.33
CA GLU A 874 -20.30 -9.18 34.27
C GLU A 874 -19.64 -8.67 35.55
N VAL A 875 -18.65 -9.41 36.08
CA VAL A 875 -17.87 -8.99 37.25
C VAL A 875 -17.15 -7.67 37.00
N LYS A 876 -16.53 -7.48 35.84
CA LYS A 876 -15.88 -6.19 35.50
C LYS A 876 -16.88 -5.02 35.53
N VAL A 877 -18.11 -5.25 35.05
CA VAL A 877 -19.19 -4.25 35.11
C VAL A 877 -19.56 -3.94 36.57
N LEU A 878 -19.71 -4.97 37.40
CA LEU A 878 -20.03 -4.80 38.82
C LEU A 878 -18.91 -4.06 39.59
N ILE A 879 -17.64 -4.36 39.31
CA ILE A 879 -16.50 -3.62 39.87
C ILE A 879 -16.57 -2.14 39.48
N ASN A 880 -16.87 -1.83 38.21
CA ASN A 880 -17.07 -0.43 37.80
C ASN A 880 -18.28 0.20 38.48
N ASN A 881 -19.37 -0.55 38.68
CA ASN A 881 -20.53 -0.04 39.40
C ASN A 881 -20.21 0.29 40.87
N LEU A 882 -19.37 -0.51 41.54
CA LEU A 882 -18.90 -0.27 42.90
C LEU A 882 -18.00 0.98 43.00
N LYS A 883 -17.19 1.25 41.97
CA LYS A 883 -16.33 2.44 41.90
C LYS A 883 -17.10 3.76 41.84
N ARG A 884 -18.40 3.72 41.51
CA ARG A 884 -19.25 4.91 41.40
C ARG A 884 -19.87 5.22 42.77
N PRO A 885 -19.60 6.41 43.35
CA PRO A 885 -20.21 6.79 44.61
C PRO A 885 -21.73 6.93 44.50
N ALA A 886 -22.43 6.68 45.61
CA ALA A 886 -23.86 6.92 45.73
C ALA A 886 -24.18 8.42 45.71
N GLY A 887 -25.30 8.80 45.09
CA GLY A 887 -25.80 10.18 45.09
C GLY A 887 -26.59 10.52 43.84
N VAL A 888 -27.14 11.74 43.81
CA VAL A 888 -27.77 12.34 42.63
C VAL A 888 -26.78 13.35 42.04
N ALA A 889 -26.34 13.10 40.81
CA ALA A 889 -25.43 13.98 40.10
C ALA A 889 -26.15 15.24 39.60
N SER A 890 -25.50 16.39 39.73
CA SER A 890 -25.92 17.66 39.13
C SER A 890 -24.70 18.54 38.87
N ASP A 891 -24.90 19.70 38.23
CA ASP A 891 -23.84 20.70 38.03
C ASP A 891 -23.24 21.19 39.36
N ASP A 892 -24.08 21.35 40.39
CA ASP A 892 -23.69 21.80 41.74
C ASP A 892 -23.16 20.66 42.61
N ASN A 893 -23.54 19.41 42.30
CA ASN A 893 -23.11 18.21 43.01
C ASN A 893 -22.56 17.14 42.04
N PRO A 894 -21.39 17.40 41.42
CA PRO A 894 -20.75 16.42 40.55
C PRO A 894 -20.26 15.21 41.35
N LEU A 895 -20.60 14.00 40.91
CA LEU A 895 -20.13 12.76 41.54
C LEU A 895 -18.71 12.41 41.07
N ASP A 896 -17.78 12.13 41.98
CA ASP A 896 -16.39 11.79 41.66
C ASP A 896 -16.26 10.34 41.16
N TYR A 897 -16.05 10.20 39.86
CA TYR A 897 -15.90 8.94 39.14
C TYR A 897 -14.43 8.64 38.81
N THR A 898 -13.48 9.35 39.42
CA THR A 898 -12.03 9.24 39.12
C THR A 898 -11.50 7.82 39.34
N ALA A 899 -12.07 7.04 40.25
CA ALA A 899 -11.69 5.63 40.49
C ALA A 899 -11.90 4.70 39.28
N LEU A 900 -12.68 5.13 38.27
CA LEU A 900 -12.82 4.43 37.00
C LEU A 900 -11.60 4.59 36.09
N LEU A 901 -10.78 5.62 36.31
CA LEU A 901 -9.52 5.82 35.61
C LEU A 901 -8.44 4.90 36.16
N ILE A 902 -7.66 4.29 35.26
CA ILE A 902 -6.46 3.55 35.63
C ILE A 902 -5.28 4.52 35.65
N ASN A 903 -4.57 4.58 36.78
CA ASN A 903 -3.36 5.38 36.96
C ASN A 903 -3.50 6.85 36.49
N PRO A 904 -4.51 7.60 36.97
CA PRO A 904 -4.80 8.96 36.50
C PRO A 904 -3.69 9.99 36.80
N GLY A 905 -2.82 9.69 37.77
CA GLY A 905 -1.67 10.54 38.15
C GLY A 905 -0.32 10.03 37.63
N PHE A 906 -0.29 9.00 36.77
CA PHE A 906 0.95 8.42 36.23
C PHE A 906 1.99 8.00 37.29
N THR A 907 1.54 7.53 38.46
CA THR A 907 2.40 7.03 39.55
C THR A 907 2.98 5.64 39.26
N ASP A 908 2.28 4.85 38.43
CA ASP A 908 2.72 3.52 37.95
C ASP A 908 3.09 3.59 36.45
N GLY A 909 3.91 4.59 36.09
CA GLY A 909 4.34 4.83 34.72
C GLY A 909 3.16 5.05 33.76
N GLN A 910 3.17 4.40 32.61
CA GLN A 910 2.13 4.50 31.56
C GLN A 910 0.99 3.48 31.71
N LYS A 911 0.95 2.70 32.79
CA LYS A 911 0.00 1.59 32.94
C LYS A 911 -1.44 2.06 32.79
N GLY A 912 -2.20 1.40 31.91
CA GLY A 912 -3.60 1.73 31.64
C GLY A 912 -3.83 2.83 30.60
N TRP A 913 -2.77 3.44 30.08
CA TRP A 913 -2.83 4.45 29.03
C TRP A 913 -2.27 3.92 27.72
N THR A 914 -2.96 4.20 26.62
CA THR A 914 -2.44 4.00 25.27
C THR A 914 -1.56 5.18 24.90
N VAL A 915 -0.38 4.92 24.35
CA VAL A 915 0.62 5.94 24.02
C VAL A 915 1.02 5.76 22.56
N GLU A 916 0.55 6.66 21.70
CA GLU A 916 0.81 6.62 20.27
C GLU A 916 1.70 7.81 19.89
N LYS A 917 2.97 7.54 19.55
CA LYS A 917 3.82 8.53 18.86
C LYS A 917 3.54 8.42 17.35
N ILE A 918 3.12 9.53 16.74
CA ILE A 918 2.64 9.57 15.35
C ILE A 918 3.74 10.03 14.39
N ALA A 919 4.43 11.15 14.67
CA ALA A 919 5.48 11.70 13.81
C ALA A 919 6.44 12.62 14.60
N GLY A 920 7.56 13.03 13.98
CA GLY A 920 8.57 13.91 14.59
C GLY A 920 9.70 13.17 15.31
N ASP A 921 10.80 13.88 15.55
CA ASP A 921 12.05 13.30 16.09
C ASP A 921 12.08 13.20 17.62
N GLY A 922 11.10 13.78 18.30
CA GLY A 922 11.00 13.76 19.76
C GLY A 922 10.45 12.46 20.35
N SER A 923 9.99 12.51 21.60
CA SER A 923 9.61 11.33 22.38
C SER A 923 8.43 11.58 23.32
N THR A 924 7.73 10.49 23.68
CA THR A 924 6.71 10.47 24.73
C THR A 924 7.19 9.66 25.93
N GLY A 925 6.88 10.07 27.16
CA GLY A 925 7.32 9.34 28.35
C GLY A 925 6.79 9.88 29.67
N VAL A 926 6.80 9.02 30.69
CA VAL A 926 6.45 9.39 32.08
C VAL A 926 7.71 9.57 32.90
N ALA A 927 7.80 10.66 33.67
CA ALA A 927 8.78 10.85 34.74
C ALA A 927 8.21 11.86 35.73
N ASN A 928 8.55 11.72 37.02
CA ASN A 928 8.02 12.58 38.10
C ASN A 928 6.49 12.67 38.08
N ASN A 929 5.80 11.55 37.78
CA ASN A 929 4.34 11.48 37.68
C ASN A 929 3.73 12.42 36.62
N VAL A 930 4.52 12.85 35.63
CA VAL A 930 4.08 13.70 34.52
C VAL A 930 4.29 12.98 33.20
N MET A 931 3.22 12.85 32.42
CA MET A 931 3.29 12.36 31.06
C MET A 931 3.66 13.51 30.12
N GLU A 932 4.71 13.30 29.33
CA GLU A 932 5.28 14.28 28.39
C GLU A 932 5.15 13.77 26.96
N GLY A 933 4.84 14.69 26.04
CA GLY A 933 5.15 14.60 24.63
C GLY A 933 6.01 15.78 24.23
N TYR A 934 7.24 15.52 23.79
CA TYR A 934 8.21 16.54 23.38
C TYR A 934 8.51 16.42 21.90
N ASN A 935 8.45 17.52 21.14
CA ASN A 935 8.89 17.64 19.75
C ASN A 935 8.38 16.52 18.82
N CYS A 936 7.11 16.12 19.00
CA CYS A 936 6.48 15.06 18.21
C CYS A 936 4.96 15.19 18.18
N ASP A 937 4.36 14.61 17.14
CA ASP A 937 2.93 14.34 17.11
C ASP A 937 2.63 13.10 17.93
N PHE A 938 1.58 13.15 18.76
CA PHE A 938 1.20 12.03 19.62
C PHE A 938 -0.29 12.06 19.98
N ASP A 939 -0.79 10.91 20.42
CA ASP A 939 -2.10 10.73 21.05
C ASP A 939 -1.96 9.80 22.27
N ILE A 940 -2.36 10.29 23.46
CA ILE A 940 -2.25 9.55 24.72
C ILE A 940 -3.64 9.50 25.36
N TYR A 941 -4.21 8.30 25.52
CA TYR A 941 -5.60 8.15 25.91
C TYR A 941 -5.95 6.87 26.68
N GLN A 942 -7.12 6.88 27.30
CA GLN A 942 -7.77 5.73 27.95
C GLN A 942 -9.23 5.63 27.51
N ASP A 943 -9.67 4.41 27.20
CA ASP A 943 -11.07 4.11 26.92
C ASP A 943 -11.76 3.59 28.18
N ILE A 944 -12.90 4.19 28.51
CA ILE A 944 -13.74 3.84 29.66
C ILE A 944 -15.10 3.40 29.12
N THR A 945 -15.57 2.24 29.59
CA THR A 945 -16.83 1.62 29.14
C THR A 945 -17.80 1.40 30.29
N ASN A 946 -19.08 1.27 29.97
CA ASN A 946 -20.18 1.05 30.92
C ASN A 946 -20.40 2.25 31.86
N LEU A 947 -20.16 3.45 31.33
CA LEU A 947 -20.53 4.69 32.00
C LEU A 947 -22.03 4.95 31.86
N PRO A 948 -22.70 5.51 32.89
CA PRO A 948 -24.04 6.07 32.75
C PRO A 948 -24.12 7.11 31.63
N GLU A 949 -25.25 7.16 30.92
CA GLU A 949 -25.55 8.23 29.97
C GLU A 949 -25.60 9.58 30.70
N GLY A 950 -25.04 10.63 30.11
CA GLY A 950 -25.06 11.99 30.65
C GLY A 950 -23.75 12.74 30.48
N THR A 951 -23.66 13.91 31.10
CA THR A 951 -22.51 14.80 30.97
C THR A 951 -21.42 14.47 31.98
N TYR A 952 -20.18 14.44 31.50
CA TYR A 952 -18.98 14.23 32.28
C TYR A 952 -18.08 15.45 32.23
N LYS A 953 -17.43 15.75 33.36
CA LYS A 953 -16.37 16.76 33.47
C LYS A 953 -15.05 16.04 33.68
N ILE A 954 -14.12 16.27 32.76
CA ILE A 954 -12.76 15.77 32.83
C ILE A 954 -11.88 16.95 33.22
N VAL A 955 -11.05 16.75 34.24
CA VAL A 955 -10.06 17.74 34.70
C VAL A 955 -8.68 17.12 34.60
N ALA A 956 -7.70 17.84 34.07
CA ALA A 956 -6.31 17.41 34.08
C ALA A 956 -5.38 18.61 34.25
N ASN A 957 -4.29 18.42 35.00
CA ASN A 957 -3.21 19.39 35.02
C ASN A 957 -2.35 19.21 33.77
N GLY A 958 -2.01 20.27 33.05
CA GLY A 958 -1.18 20.18 31.86
C GLY A 958 -0.95 21.50 31.13
N PHE A 959 0.19 21.64 30.47
CA PHE A 959 0.48 22.83 29.65
C PHE A 959 1.02 22.45 28.28
N TYR A 960 0.96 23.42 27.36
CA TYR A 960 1.55 23.39 26.04
C TYR A 960 2.54 24.54 25.85
N ARG A 961 3.75 24.22 25.39
CA ARG A 961 4.75 25.21 24.97
C ARG A 961 4.85 25.24 23.45
N TYR A 962 4.53 26.39 22.85
CA TYR A 962 4.67 26.61 21.41
C TYR A 962 6.14 26.83 21.01
N GLY A 963 6.82 25.74 20.65
CA GLY A 963 8.25 25.72 20.33
C GLY A 963 9.17 25.91 21.55
N GLY A 964 10.36 26.49 21.34
CA GLY A 964 11.29 26.80 22.43
C GLY A 964 10.84 27.99 23.29
N SER A 965 11.42 28.15 24.48
CA SER A 965 11.07 29.21 25.45
C SER A 965 11.02 30.62 24.87
N GLU A 966 11.98 30.99 24.02
CA GLU A 966 12.01 32.32 23.39
C GLU A 966 10.81 32.55 22.47
N LEU A 967 10.44 31.53 21.68
CA LEU A 967 9.30 31.61 20.78
C LEU A 967 7.99 31.63 21.57
N ALA A 968 7.88 30.80 22.61
CA ALA A 968 6.71 30.76 23.48
C ALA A 968 6.46 32.11 24.18
N ASN A 969 7.52 32.75 24.70
CA ASN A 969 7.41 34.07 25.31
C ASN A 969 6.95 35.14 24.31
N LYS A 970 7.59 35.20 23.12
CA LYS A 970 7.21 36.16 22.06
C LYS A 970 5.79 35.95 21.56
N ALA A 971 5.40 34.68 21.40
CA ALA A 971 4.06 34.33 20.94
C ALA A 971 3.00 34.64 21.99
N PHE A 972 3.32 34.51 23.28
CA PHE A 972 2.42 34.90 24.37
C PHE A 972 2.29 36.42 24.47
N GLU A 973 3.40 37.16 24.43
CA GLU A 973 3.41 38.64 24.48
C GLU A 973 2.64 39.27 23.32
N GLY A 974 2.76 38.69 22.12
CA GLY A 974 2.07 39.17 20.91
C GLY A 974 0.69 38.56 20.66
N ASP A 975 0.11 37.83 21.62
CA ASP A 975 -1.16 37.09 21.48
C ASP A 975 -1.25 36.25 20.18
N SER A 976 -0.14 35.59 19.83
CA SER A 976 0.04 34.80 18.61
C SER A 976 0.38 33.33 18.90
N THR A 977 0.07 32.86 20.11
CA THR A 977 0.28 31.47 20.52
C THR A 977 -0.65 30.54 19.72
N VAL A 978 -0.06 29.62 18.96
CA VAL A 978 -0.82 28.58 18.25
C VAL A 978 -0.92 27.35 19.13
N TYR A 979 -2.14 27.00 19.56
CA TYR A 979 -2.39 25.87 20.46
C TYR A 979 -2.61 24.57 19.67
N ASN A 980 -1.53 23.79 19.50
CA ASN A 980 -1.60 22.51 18.78
C ASN A 980 -2.00 21.33 19.68
N ALA A 981 -1.83 21.47 20.99
CA ALA A 981 -2.16 20.42 21.95
C ALA A 981 -3.57 20.59 22.55
N LYS A 982 -4.30 19.48 22.66
CA LYS A 982 -5.68 19.45 23.16
C LYS A 982 -5.84 18.40 24.24
N LEU A 983 -6.56 18.75 25.31
CA LEU A 983 -7.21 17.79 26.21
C LEU A 983 -8.56 17.45 25.56
N TYR A 984 -8.90 16.17 25.47
CA TYR A 984 -10.11 15.76 24.79
C TYR A 984 -10.85 14.64 25.53
N ALA A 985 -12.15 14.60 25.27
CA ALA A 985 -13.08 13.60 25.75
C ALA A 985 -14.07 13.31 24.61
N ASN A 986 -13.99 12.12 24.00
CA ASN A 986 -14.68 11.79 22.76
C ASN A 986 -14.44 12.86 21.66
N ARG A 987 -15.49 13.53 21.18
CA ARG A 987 -15.42 14.60 20.17
C ARG A 987 -15.19 15.98 20.77
N ASP A 988 -15.36 16.12 22.07
CA ASP A 988 -15.19 17.37 22.78
C ASP A 988 -13.73 17.59 23.13
N SER A 989 -13.25 18.82 23.01
CA SER A 989 -11.86 19.14 23.31
C SER A 989 -11.68 20.57 23.78
N ALA A 990 -10.68 20.78 24.62
CA ALA A 990 -10.20 22.08 25.01
C ALA A 990 -8.71 22.19 24.67
N ASN A 991 -8.28 23.37 24.23
CA ASN A 991 -6.85 23.64 24.08
C ASN A 991 -6.17 23.50 25.45
N ILE A 992 -5.01 22.85 25.48
CA ILE A 992 -4.21 22.82 26.69
C ILE A 992 -3.64 24.22 26.94
N MET A 993 -3.71 24.68 28.19
CA MET A 993 -3.22 25.99 28.60
C MET A 993 -1.76 26.24 28.16
N SER A 994 -1.42 27.48 27.85
CA SER A 994 -0.03 27.87 27.56
C SER A 994 0.85 27.59 28.77
N ILE A 995 2.10 27.19 28.53
CA ILE A 995 3.11 27.09 29.58
C ILE A 995 3.40 28.46 30.22
N VAL A 996 3.26 29.56 29.48
CA VAL A 996 3.42 30.90 30.04
C VAL A 996 2.14 31.26 30.80
N ALA A 997 2.27 31.45 32.11
CA ALA A 997 1.16 31.77 33.01
C ALA A 997 1.43 33.08 33.75
N VAL A 998 0.60 34.10 33.49
CA VAL A 998 0.60 35.38 34.22
C VAL A 998 -0.34 35.24 35.43
N ASN A 999 0.19 34.71 36.52
CA ASN A 999 -0.55 34.43 37.76
C ASN A 999 0.36 34.71 38.97
N ASP A 1000 -0.22 35.10 40.11
CA ASP A 1000 0.54 35.36 41.34
C ASP A 1000 1.40 34.16 41.78
N ILE A 1001 0.93 32.93 41.59
CA ILE A 1001 1.69 31.70 41.87
C ILE A 1001 2.97 31.64 41.04
N ALA A 1002 2.94 32.16 39.81
CA ALA A 1002 4.08 32.16 38.90
C ALA A 1002 5.08 33.30 39.17
N LYS A 1003 4.83 34.22 40.10
CA LYS A 1003 5.81 35.30 40.43
C LYS A 1003 7.04 34.80 41.18
N THR A 1004 7.00 33.57 41.70
CA THR A 1004 8.12 32.93 42.38
C THR A 1004 8.43 31.58 41.75
N ALA A 1005 9.69 31.15 41.84
CA ALA A 1005 10.16 29.84 41.44
C ALA A 1005 10.62 29.06 42.68
N GLY A 1006 10.34 27.75 42.71
CA GLY A 1006 10.93 26.84 43.69
C GLY A 1006 12.32 26.39 43.29
N THR A 1007 12.80 25.31 43.91
CA THR A 1007 14.10 24.71 43.59
C THR A 1007 14.01 23.88 42.31
N GLY A 1008 14.76 24.21 41.25
CA GLY A 1008 14.75 23.40 40.02
C GLY A 1008 15.06 24.20 38.75
N SER A 1009 14.71 23.62 37.59
CA SER A 1009 14.90 24.26 36.29
C SER A 1009 13.69 25.10 35.90
N TRP A 1010 13.85 26.41 35.87
CA TRP A 1010 12.78 27.37 35.52
C TRP A 1010 13.15 28.20 34.29
N ARG A 1011 12.12 28.76 33.65
CA ARG A 1011 12.24 29.77 32.59
C ARG A 1011 11.42 30.98 32.96
N GLU A 1012 11.83 32.13 32.44
CA GLU A 1012 11.26 33.42 32.80
C GLU A 1012 10.46 34.00 31.64
N TYR A 1013 9.32 34.60 31.96
CA TYR A 1013 8.58 35.53 31.11
C TYR A 1013 8.54 36.88 31.84
N ILE A 1014 9.03 37.92 31.19
CA ILE A 1014 9.01 39.28 31.74
C ILE A 1014 7.84 40.01 31.09
N ASP A 1015 6.81 40.30 31.87
CA ASP A 1015 5.65 41.04 31.37
C ASP A 1015 6.04 42.51 31.13
N SER A 1016 5.95 42.92 29.87
CA SER A 1016 6.25 44.28 29.41
C SER A 1016 4.99 45.17 29.36
N VAL A 1017 3.81 44.62 29.65
CA VAL A 1017 2.51 45.22 29.37
C VAL A 1017 1.77 45.61 30.66
N SER A 1018 2.23 46.66 31.33
CA SER A 1018 1.42 47.71 31.99
C SER A 1018 2.20 48.42 33.09
N VAL A 1019 2.08 49.76 33.09
CA VAL A 1019 2.73 50.76 33.97
C VAL A 1019 4.20 51.06 33.65
N ALA A 1020 4.47 52.33 33.34
CA ALA A 1020 5.82 52.84 33.10
C ALA A 1020 6.74 52.57 34.32
N GLY A 1021 7.66 51.61 34.17
CA GLY A 1021 8.80 51.40 35.07
C GLY A 1021 8.79 50.13 35.95
N VAL A 1022 7.73 49.30 35.94
CA VAL A 1022 7.69 48.07 36.76
C VAL A 1022 7.56 46.84 35.86
N LYS A 1023 8.65 46.06 35.74
CA LYS A 1023 8.65 44.77 35.04
C LYS A 1023 8.37 43.65 36.05
N THR A 1024 7.35 42.83 35.79
CA THR A 1024 7.07 41.65 36.62
C THR A 1024 7.60 40.40 35.92
N THR A 1025 8.41 39.61 36.63
CA THR A 1025 8.91 38.32 36.14
C THR A 1025 8.00 37.20 36.61
N TYR A 1026 7.58 36.36 35.66
CA TYR A 1026 6.84 35.12 35.90
C TYR A 1026 7.72 33.91 35.52
N TYR A 1027 7.67 32.86 36.33
CA TYR A 1027 8.47 31.64 36.18
C TYR A 1027 7.61 30.45 35.79
N TYR A 1028 7.97 29.79 34.68
CA TYR A 1028 7.30 28.58 34.22
C TYR A 1028 8.27 27.39 34.12
N PRO A 1029 7.76 26.15 34.17
CA PRO A 1029 8.59 24.94 34.22
C PRO A 1029 9.54 24.79 33.02
N ASN A 1030 10.70 24.17 33.26
CA ASN A 1030 11.64 23.78 32.20
C ASN A 1030 11.92 22.27 32.15
N ASP A 1031 11.40 21.50 33.10
CA ASP A 1031 11.45 20.04 33.13
C ASP A 1031 10.21 19.43 33.80
N ARG A 1032 10.07 18.10 33.76
CA ARG A 1032 8.92 17.40 34.36
C ARG A 1032 8.84 17.52 35.89
N ALA A 1033 9.96 17.72 36.58
CA ALA A 1033 9.97 17.87 38.04
C ALA A 1033 9.36 19.22 38.45
N THR A 1034 9.80 20.31 37.83
CA THR A 1034 9.22 21.65 38.02
C THR A 1034 7.79 21.76 37.48
N ALA A 1035 7.43 20.95 36.47
CA ALA A 1035 6.05 20.82 36.02
C ALA A 1035 5.15 20.20 37.12
N ALA A 1036 5.58 19.09 37.72
CA ALA A 1036 4.86 18.44 38.81
C ALA A 1036 4.66 19.40 40.00
N GLU A 1037 5.74 20.09 40.42
CA GLU A 1037 5.67 21.12 41.48
C GLU A 1037 4.64 22.20 41.16
N ARG A 1038 4.57 22.64 39.90
CA ARG A 1038 3.64 23.68 39.50
C ARG A 1038 2.19 23.20 39.40
N PHE A 1039 1.98 21.94 39.07
CA PHE A 1039 0.66 21.30 39.14
C PHE A 1039 0.17 21.16 40.59
N GLU A 1040 1.05 20.79 41.52
CA GLU A 1040 0.74 20.72 42.96
C GLU A 1040 0.37 22.09 43.55
N SER A 1041 0.97 23.16 43.02
CA SER A 1041 0.65 24.55 43.38
C SER A 1041 -0.68 25.06 42.82
N GLY A 1042 -1.38 24.27 41.99
CA GLY A 1042 -2.72 24.58 41.47
C GLY A 1042 -2.77 25.30 40.12
N LEU A 1043 -1.67 25.41 39.37
CA LEU A 1043 -1.69 25.96 38.00
C LEU A 1043 -1.99 24.89 36.93
N TYR A 1044 -2.31 25.39 35.73
CA TYR A 1044 -2.50 24.61 34.50
C TYR A 1044 -3.64 23.59 34.57
N VAL A 1045 -4.75 23.95 35.23
CA VAL A 1045 -5.93 23.10 35.34
C VAL A 1045 -6.78 23.24 34.08
N ASN A 1046 -6.80 22.21 33.25
CA ASN A 1046 -7.61 22.13 32.04
C ASN A 1046 -8.91 21.38 32.33
N THR A 1047 -10.01 21.80 31.70
CA THR A 1047 -11.31 21.16 31.84
C THR A 1047 -11.94 20.92 30.46
N VAL A 1048 -12.49 19.74 30.25
CA VAL A 1048 -13.35 19.42 29.10
C VAL A 1048 -14.63 18.77 29.60
N TYR A 1049 -15.76 19.14 29.00
CA TYR A 1049 -17.06 18.50 29.23
C TYR A 1049 -17.41 17.65 28.03
N ALA A 1050 -17.93 16.46 28.27
CA ALA A 1050 -18.35 15.56 27.19
C ALA A 1050 -19.64 14.84 27.57
N TYR A 1051 -20.54 14.71 26.61
CA TYR A 1051 -21.70 13.86 26.74
C TYR A 1051 -21.34 12.42 26.38
N VAL A 1052 -21.72 11.47 27.24
CA VAL A 1052 -21.66 10.04 26.95
C VAL A 1052 -23.07 9.57 26.71
N ASP A 1053 -23.32 9.01 25.54
CA ASP A 1053 -24.62 8.48 25.16
C ASP A 1053 -24.90 7.12 25.79
N ALA A 1054 -26.04 6.53 25.44
CA ALA A 1054 -26.45 5.19 25.89
C ALA A 1054 -25.45 4.06 25.59
N THR A 1055 -24.41 4.28 24.76
CA THR A 1055 -23.33 3.30 24.58
C THR A 1055 -22.41 3.21 25.79
N GLY A 1056 -22.39 4.24 26.65
CA GLY A 1056 -21.57 4.28 27.86
C GLY A 1056 -20.07 4.30 27.59
N LEU A 1057 -19.64 4.77 26.41
CA LEU A 1057 -18.26 4.84 25.99
C LEU A 1057 -17.69 6.27 26.12
N LEU A 1058 -16.56 6.39 26.80
CA LEU A 1058 -15.80 7.62 26.92
C LEU A 1058 -14.33 7.36 26.67
N ARG A 1059 -13.77 7.98 25.64
CA ARG A 1059 -12.32 8.10 25.47
C ARG A 1059 -11.88 9.42 26.06
N ILE A 1060 -10.94 9.40 26.99
CA ILE A 1060 -10.29 10.63 27.50
C ILE A 1060 -8.80 10.60 27.15
N GLY A 1061 -8.23 11.75 26.85
CA GLY A 1061 -6.83 11.82 26.52
C GLY A 1061 -6.34 13.22 26.22
N PHE A 1062 -5.07 13.30 25.82
CA PHE A 1062 -4.50 14.51 25.28
C PHE A 1062 -3.60 14.20 24.09
N ALA A 1063 -3.58 15.11 23.11
CA ALA A 1063 -2.91 14.90 21.85
C ALA A 1063 -2.31 16.20 21.31
N ASN A 1064 -1.27 16.06 20.49
CA ASN A 1064 -0.74 17.11 19.62
C ASN A 1064 -0.57 16.49 18.23
N LYS A 1065 -1.27 17.01 17.21
CA LYS A 1065 -1.29 16.44 15.84
C LYS A 1065 -0.55 17.30 14.81
N HIS A 1066 0.00 18.44 15.23
CA HIS A 1066 0.69 19.39 14.37
C HIS A 1066 1.91 19.96 15.08
N HIS A 1067 2.86 19.09 15.43
CA HIS A 1067 3.96 19.46 16.28
C HIS A 1067 4.81 20.57 15.65
N LYS A 1068 5.23 21.51 16.50
CA LYS A 1068 6.17 22.58 16.15
C LYS A 1068 7.52 22.21 16.73
N SER A 1069 8.60 22.47 15.99
CA SER A 1069 9.96 22.22 16.49
C SER A 1069 10.17 22.79 17.90
N ASN A 1070 10.63 21.94 18.82
CA ASN A 1070 10.84 22.19 20.25
C ASN A 1070 9.59 22.34 21.12
N ASP A 1071 8.41 22.04 20.59
CA ASP A 1071 7.19 22.04 21.39
C ASP A 1071 7.24 21.03 22.54
N TRP A 1072 6.46 21.33 23.57
CA TRP A 1072 6.43 20.52 24.76
C TRP A 1072 5.04 20.54 25.37
N THR A 1073 4.43 19.37 25.42
CA THR A 1073 3.10 19.16 26.01
C THR A 1073 3.24 18.23 27.19
N THR A 1074 2.57 18.56 28.30
CA THR A 1074 2.52 17.69 29.47
C THR A 1074 1.09 17.58 29.99
N ALA A 1075 0.76 16.42 30.59
CA ALA A 1075 -0.48 16.25 31.34
C ALA A 1075 -0.34 15.22 32.47
N THR A 1076 -1.09 15.40 33.55
CA THR A 1076 -1.24 14.46 34.67
C THR A 1076 -2.48 14.78 35.52
N ASN A 1077 -2.68 14.05 36.61
CA ASN A 1077 -3.72 14.27 37.62
C ASN A 1077 -5.14 14.33 37.01
N PHE A 1078 -5.44 13.37 36.13
CA PHE A 1078 -6.77 13.27 35.52
C PHE A 1078 -7.84 12.98 36.58
N LYS A 1079 -8.93 13.73 36.55
CA LYS A 1079 -10.11 13.51 37.38
C LYS A 1079 -11.34 13.43 36.48
N LEU A 1080 -12.26 12.55 36.86
CA LEU A 1080 -13.49 12.31 36.11
C LEU A 1080 -14.66 12.54 37.05
N TYR A 1081 -15.57 13.43 36.66
CA TYR A 1081 -16.79 13.71 37.41
C TYR A 1081 -18.02 13.49 36.53
N TYR A 1082 -19.08 12.95 37.11
CA TYR A 1082 -20.38 12.77 36.45
C TYR A 1082 -21.39 13.81 36.94
N LEU A 1083 -22.02 14.52 36.01
CA LEU A 1083 -22.92 15.65 36.28
C LEU A 1083 -24.40 15.33 36.04
N GLY A 1084 -24.71 14.14 35.51
CA GLY A 1084 -26.09 13.74 35.19
C GLY A 1084 -26.50 14.03 33.74
N THR A 1085 -27.70 13.56 33.37
CA THR A 1085 -28.29 13.77 32.04
C THR A 1085 -28.79 15.20 31.82
N GLU A 1086 -29.19 15.88 32.90
CA GLU A 1086 -29.79 17.22 32.87
C GLU A 1086 -28.75 18.36 33.07
N SER A 1087 -27.46 18.08 32.83
CA SER A 1087 -26.39 19.06 33.04
C SER A 1087 -26.48 20.22 32.04
N SER A 1088 -26.36 21.46 32.52
CA SER A 1088 -26.28 22.62 31.63
C SER A 1088 -24.95 22.73 30.88
N LYS A 1089 -23.99 21.84 31.18
CA LYS A 1089 -22.61 21.86 30.65
C LYS A 1089 -22.41 21.02 29.40
N GLU A 1090 -23.42 20.28 28.94
CA GLU A 1090 -23.33 19.37 27.78
C GLU A 1090 -22.64 20.00 26.55
N ASN A 1091 -22.93 21.28 26.26
CA ASN A 1091 -22.43 21.97 25.07
C ASN A 1091 -21.28 22.97 25.34
N THR A 1092 -20.65 22.93 26.52
CA THR A 1092 -19.73 24.01 26.95
C THR A 1092 -18.34 23.98 26.33
N THR A 1093 -17.89 22.86 25.77
CA THR A 1093 -16.54 22.71 25.18
C THR A 1093 -16.54 22.21 23.73
N GLY A 1094 -17.68 22.25 23.04
CA GLY A 1094 -17.83 21.72 21.69
C GLY A 1094 -17.34 22.66 20.58
N ILE A 1095 -16.34 22.22 19.81
CA ILE A 1095 -16.15 22.63 18.40
C ILE A 1095 -16.76 21.50 17.54
N LYS A 1096 -17.75 21.81 16.70
CA LYS A 1096 -18.21 20.91 15.64
C LYS A 1096 -17.15 20.91 14.54
N GLU A 1097 -16.15 20.05 14.68
CA GLU A 1097 -15.28 19.46 13.63
C GLU A 1097 -13.87 19.21 14.16
N VAL A 1098 -13.68 17.98 14.61
CA VAL A 1098 -12.42 17.26 14.42
C VAL A 1098 -12.84 15.91 13.84
N GLU A 1099 -12.29 15.57 12.67
CA GLU A 1099 -12.45 14.24 12.07
C GLU A 1099 -11.96 13.19 13.07
N LEU A 1100 -12.92 12.48 13.67
CA LEU A 1100 -12.68 11.11 14.09
C LEU A 1100 -12.50 10.33 12.80
N ASN A 1101 -11.30 9.82 12.54
CA ASN A 1101 -11.11 8.74 11.57
C ASN A 1101 -11.83 7.49 12.07
N GLY A 1102 -13.16 7.48 11.96
CA GLY A 1102 -14.01 6.47 12.58
C GLY A 1102 -15.51 6.79 12.53
N GLU A 1103 -16.01 7.48 11.50
CA GLU A 1103 -17.46 7.51 11.27
C GLU A 1103 -17.98 6.09 11.11
N ILE A 1104 -18.91 5.69 11.98
CA ILE A 1104 -19.66 4.45 11.88
C ILE A 1104 -20.70 4.68 10.80
N ILE A 1105 -20.52 4.03 9.65
CA ILE A 1105 -21.43 4.16 8.50
C ILE A 1105 -22.52 3.09 8.50
N VAL A 1106 -22.28 1.93 9.16
CA VAL A 1106 -23.29 0.86 9.26
C VAL A 1106 -23.26 0.23 10.64
N THR A 1107 -24.43 0.16 11.28
CA THR A 1107 -24.65 -0.59 12.51
C THR A 1107 -25.60 -1.75 12.20
N GLU A 1108 -25.13 -2.97 12.38
CA GLU A 1108 -25.93 -4.20 12.18
C GLU A 1108 -26.13 -4.93 13.50
N TYR A 1109 -27.35 -5.39 13.75
CA TYR A 1109 -27.70 -6.16 14.95
C TYR A 1109 -27.88 -7.62 14.60
N PHE A 1110 -27.33 -8.51 15.42
CA PHE A 1110 -27.50 -9.94 15.31
C PHE A 1110 -27.92 -10.55 16.64
N ASN A 1111 -28.74 -11.60 16.58
CA ASN A 1111 -28.95 -12.51 17.70
C ASN A 1111 -27.70 -13.36 17.94
N ILE A 1112 -27.64 -14.06 19.08
CA ILE A 1112 -26.47 -14.88 19.43
C ILE A 1112 -26.22 -16.03 18.42
N ASP A 1113 -27.27 -16.42 17.69
CA ASP A 1113 -27.25 -17.47 16.66
C ASP A 1113 -26.80 -16.94 15.28
N GLY A 1114 -26.45 -15.65 15.17
CA GLY A 1114 -25.98 -15.03 13.94
C GLY A 1114 -27.08 -14.51 13.00
N THR A 1115 -28.36 -14.61 13.38
CA THR A 1115 -29.46 -14.04 12.58
C THR A 1115 -29.52 -12.51 12.70
N ARG A 1116 -29.55 -11.81 11.55
CA ARG A 1116 -29.60 -10.34 11.48
C ARG A 1116 -30.99 -9.80 11.83
N THR A 1117 -31.06 -8.75 12.65
CA THR A 1117 -32.32 -8.12 13.08
C THR A 1117 -32.33 -6.61 12.78
N ASN A 1118 -33.52 -6.03 12.64
CA ASN A 1118 -33.69 -4.65 12.20
C ASN A 1118 -33.81 -3.60 13.32
N ALA A 1119 -34.00 -3.99 14.60
CA ALA A 1119 -34.01 -3.07 15.76
C ALA A 1119 -34.08 -3.80 17.13
N HIS A 1120 -33.91 -3.02 18.20
CA HIS A 1120 -33.87 -3.35 19.64
C HIS A 1120 -34.95 -4.33 20.15
N SER A 1121 -34.65 -5.62 20.15
CA SER A 1121 -35.34 -6.60 20.99
C SER A 1121 -34.52 -6.89 22.25
N ARG A 1122 -35.17 -6.98 23.42
CA ARG A 1122 -34.53 -7.30 24.71
C ARG A 1122 -33.66 -8.56 24.64
N GLY A 1123 -32.50 -8.55 25.30
CA GLY A 1123 -31.59 -9.70 25.43
C GLY A 1123 -30.15 -9.42 24.94
N LEU A 1124 -29.29 -10.45 25.01
CA LEU A 1124 -27.90 -10.39 24.54
C LEU A 1124 -27.87 -10.35 23.00
N LYS A 1125 -27.21 -9.33 22.44
CA LYS A 1125 -27.07 -9.09 21.01
C LYS A 1125 -25.62 -8.93 20.61
N ILE A 1126 -25.34 -9.20 19.35
CA ILE A 1126 -24.07 -8.89 18.71
C ILE A 1126 -24.31 -7.67 17.81
N VAL A 1127 -23.57 -6.59 18.04
CA VAL A 1127 -23.61 -5.39 17.21
C VAL A 1127 -22.33 -5.31 16.41
N ARG A 1128 -22.46 -5.16 15.10
CA ARG A 1128 -21.34 -4.93 14.20
C ARG A 1128 -21.38 -3.49 13.71
N TYR A 1129 -20.30 -2.77 13.97
CA TYR A 1129 -20.04 -1.44 13.43
C TYR A 1129 -19.14 -1.59 12.21
N THR A 1130 -19.53 -1.00 11.08
CA THR A 1130 -18.64 -0.79 9.94
C THR A 1130 -18.21 0.66 9.94
N MET A 1131 -16.91 0.89 10.02
CA MET A 1131 -16.31 2.22 9.95
C MET A 1131 -16.15 2.65 8.49
N HIS A 1132 -16.03 3.97 8.25
CA HIS A 1132 -15.82 4.57 6.92
C HIS A 1132 -14.62 3.95 6.14
N ASN A 1133 -13.61 3.43 6.84
CA ASN A 1133 -12.44 2.76 6.26
C ASN A 1133 -12.63 1.24 5.98
N GLY A 1134 -13.85 0.71 6.11
CA GLY A 1134 -14.15 -0.71 5.91
C GLY A 1134 -13.82 -1.62 7.09
N LYS A 1135 -13.24 -1.10 8.19
CA LYS A 1135 -12.97 -1.88 9.40
C LYS A 1135 -14.28 -2.24 10.10
N GLN A 1136 -14.47 -3.54 10.38
CA GLN A 1136 -15.61 -4.04 11.13
C GLN A 1136 -15.24 -4.26 12.60
N VAL A 1137 -16.01 -3.68 13.52
CA VAL A 1137 -15.89 -3.88 14.96
C VAL A 1137 -17.14 -4.56 15.46
N THR A 1138 -16.99 -5.73 16.08
CA THR A 1138 -18.12 -6.51 16.60
C THR A 1138 -18.11 -6.50 18.13
N LYS A 1139 -19.22 -6.14 18.76
CA LYS A 1139 -19.39 -6.09 20.23
C LYS A 1139 -20.62 -6.89 20.66
N LYS A 1140 -20.56 -7.50 21.84
CA LYS A 1140 -21.75 -8.06 22.50
C LYS A 1140 -22.34 -7.01 23.41
N ILE A 1141 -23.63 -6.70 23.26
CA ILE A 1141 -24.35 -5.75 24.11
C ILE A 1141 -25.59 -6.44 24.70
N ILE A 1142 -25.99 -6.05 25.90
CA ILE A 1142 -27.26 -6.47 26.49
C ILE A 1142 -28.25 -5.34 26.29
N VAL A 1143 -29.26 -5.56 25.45
CA VAL A 1143 -30.34 -4.59 25.23
C VAL A 1143 -31.41 -4.85 26.29
N ARG A 1144 -31.62 -3.88 27.20
CA ARG A 1144 -32.56 -3.99 28.34
C ARG A 1144 -33.99 -3.63 27.95
#